data_AF-A0A936SMG0-F1
#
_entry.id   AF-A0A936SMG0-F1
#
_cell.length_a   1.000
_cell.length_b   1.000
_cell.length_c   1.000
_cell.angle_alpha   90.00
_cell.angle_beta   90.00
_cell.angle_gamma   90.00
#
_symmetry.space_group_name_H-M   'P 1'
#
loop_
_entity.id
_entity.type
_entity.pdbx_description
1 polymer ?
#
loop_
_entity_poly.entity_id
_entity_poly.type
_entity_poly.pdbx_seq_one_letter_code
_entity_poly.pdbx_strand_id
1 'polypeptide(L)'
;MYHTTWHRQLSLVILPILLFGMLALAAPAAAATLAHEGTIAGGATSSGSVATAAALPAAAGQLYLAAITTKPGSVAVRSVAGLGLTWTLVKAQCAGRNQTRVELWRALGVPSGSTAVSASLSGTAGNAVITVARYSGVDPTAPLGAVVSANTLGTGGACSGGVDGAAYNVSLPASTPGALAFGAVAMRNRTHTPGSGYTERAEKIQGSSGDAAGLAIEDRGVAAAGALPVNGSFTGSVDWAVVAVEIRPGEAGPPPANRPPIAQNGVASTQQGTPVAISLAASDPDNNPLTYRVASQPTSGVLAGTAPALTYTPNLGFTGNDSFTFIANDGQADSNIATVSIVVTSAPPPPPSGAGLWISADQIARLPISGAAWDRMKAAADGDLGTPTLADFNANHDVRTLAVALVYARTGDARYRQKATEAISAAIGKEAGGLVIMMARNLVCYIIAADLIDLKTYDPALDGRFRAWISAARYEQFSDGTLIGEHERRANNHGTMPGASRAAIDVYLGDMQDLARTAQVFRGWVGDRSAYAGFSYTNDLSWQADPTKPVAIDPVGASKDGHSLDGAMPEEMRRGCAIQWPPCKTGYPWEGLQGALVQANILSRQGYDVWNWQDRALLRAVVFLDGIEKQYGGWWATGDDTWVPWFVNYVYGTSYPTTTANIGKNMGWTDWMYGR
;
A
#
# COMPACT_ATOMS: atom_id res chain seq x y z
N MET A 1 1.96 -46.34 84.91
CA MET A 1 3.05 -46.68 85.86
C MET A 1 4.33 -45.99 85.38
N TYR A 2 4.94 -45.19 86.26
CA TYR A 2 6.28 -44.57 86.24
C TYR A 2 6.69 -43.70 85.01
N HIS A 3 6.73 -42.37 85.13
CA HIS A 3 7.72 -41.46 85.76
C HIS A 3 8.95 -41.10 84.88
N THR A 4 9.12 -39.78 84.65
CA THR A 4 10.38 -38.96 84.58
C THR A 4 11.32 -39.17 83.38
N THR A 5 11.99 -38.18 82.75
CA THR A 5 12.30 -36.76 83.03
C THR A 5 12.96 -36.07 81.80
N TRP A 6 12.60 -34.80 81.57
CA TRP A 6 13.37 -33.63 81.08
C TRP A 6 14.80 -33.75 80.48
N HIS A 7 15.04 -33.11 79.32
CA HIS A 7 15.75 -31.81 79.23
C HIS A 7 15.75 -31.17 77.81
N ARG A 8 15.69 -29.83 77.81
CA ARG A 8 15.77 -28.90 76.67
C ARG A 8 17.14 -28.91 75.97
N GLN A 9 17.16 -28.60 74.67
CA GLN A 9 17.95 -27.46 74.15
C GLN A 9 17.48 -27.05 72.74
N LEU A 10 17.13 -25.77 72.60
CA LEU A 10 17.03 -25.06 71.32
C LEU A 10 18.44 -24.81 70.80
N SER A 11 18.69 -25.05 69.51
CA SER A 11 19.71 -24.34 68.74
C SER A 11 19.29 -24.30 67.27
N LEU A 12 19.11 -23.07 66.79
CA LEU A 12 18.96 -22.68 65.40
C LEU A 12 20.14 -23.22 64.58
N VAL A 13 19.88 -23.96 63.50
CA VAL A 13 20.88 -24.25 62.46
C VAL A 13 20.30 -23.87 61.11
N ILE A 14 20.96 -22.88 60.50
CA ILE A 14 20.76 -22.39 59.14
C ILE A 14 21.11 -23.53 58.17
N LEU A 15 20.16 -23.96 57.34
CA LEU A 15 20.43 -24.86 56.21
C LEU A 15 20.95 -24.03 55.03
N PRO A 16 22.14 -24.33 54.45
CA PRO A 16 22.52 -23.80 53.16
C PRO A 16 21.87 -24.64 52.05
N ILE A 17 21.18 -23.96 51.14
CA ILE A 17 20.67 -24.53 49.89
C ILE A 17 21.88 -24.95 49.04
N LEU A 18 22.14 -26.26 48.93
CA LEU A 18 23.04 -26.83 47.95
C LEU A 18 22.28 -26.93 46.61
N LEU A 19 22.45 -25.90 45.79
CA LEU A 19 22.05 -25.89 44.39
C LEU A 19 23.03 -26.79 43.60
N PHE A 20 22.73 -28.08 43.48
CA PHE A 20 23.40 -28.94 42.51
C PHE A 20 22.90 -28.56 41.12
N GLY A 21 23.61 -27.65 40.46
CA GLY A 21 23.45 -27.39 39.04
C GLY A 21 23.88 -28.62 38.24
N MET A 22 22.91 -29.41 37.78
CA MET A 22 23.13 -30.32 36.66
C MET A 22 23.36 -29.45 35.42
N LEU A 23 24.63 -29.22 35.06
CA LEU A 23 24.98 -28.94 33.68
C LEU A 23 24.61 -30.18 32.88
N ALA A 24 23.41 -30.19 32.31
CA ALA A 24 23.15 -31.00 31.14
C ALA A 24 24.11 -30.48 30.06
N LEU A 25 25.14 -31.25 29.72
CA LEU A 25 25.85 -31.04 28.46
C LEU A 25 24.80 -31.18 27.36
N ALA A 26 24.31 -30.05 26.86
CA ALA A 26 23.59 -30.01 25.61
C ALA A 26 24.48 -30.68 24.57
N ALA A 27 23.98 -31.73 23.92
CA ALA A 27 24.62 -32.28 22.75
C ALA A 27 24.86 -31.12 21.77
N PRO A 28 26.04 -31.04 21.11
CA PRO A 28 26.31 -29.96 20.18
C PRO A 28 25.20 -29.94 19.13
N ALA A 29 24.52 -28.80 19.02
CA ALA A 29 23.48 -28.59 18.05
C ALA A 29 24.06 -28.85 16.65
N ALA A 30 23.36 -29.65 15.85
CA ALA A 30 23.84 -30.06 14.54
C ALA A 30 23.91 -28.83 13.61
N ALA A 31 25.10 -28.51 13.10
CA ALA A 31 25.30 -27.37 12.21
C ALA A 31 24.30 -27.36 11.04
N ALA A 32 23.87 -26.15 10.61
CA ALA A 32 23.04 -26.02 9.43
C ALA A 32 23.74 -26.67 8.23
N THR A 33 23.01 -27.45 7.43
CA THR A 33 23.59 -28.10 6.26
C THR A 33 23.76 -27.07 5.15
N LEU A 34 25.01 -26.76 4.80
CA LEU A 34 25.31 -25.93 3.63
C LEU A 34 24.83 -26.64 2.35
N ALA A 35 24.16 -25.89 1.49
CA ALA A 35 23.76 -26.39 0.18
C ALA A 35 24.07 -25.38 -0.93
N HIS A 36 24.52 -25.90 -2.08
CA HIS A 36 24.59 -25.17 -3.33
C HIS A 36 23.19 -25.12 -3.93
N GLU A 37 22.72 -23.91 -4.23
CA GLU A 37 21.32 -23.66 -4.60
C GLU A 37 21.16 -23.35 -6.10
N GLY A 38 22.25 -23.03 -6.78
CA GLY A 38 22.22 -22.70 -8.21
C GLY A 38 23.41 -21.87 -8.65
N THR A 39 23.66 -21.91 -9.95
CA THR A 39 24.73 -21.16 -10.62
C THR A 39 24.23 -20.58 -11.94
N ILE A 40 24.63 -19.36 -12.28
CA ILE A 40 24.45 -18.75 -13.59
C ILE A 40 25.77 -18.14 -14.07
N ALA A 41 25.96 -18.07 -15.39
CA ALA A 41 27.15 -17.48 -15.97
C ALA A 41 26.81 -16.54 -17.14
N GLY A 42 27.77 -15.71 -17.51
CA GLY A 42 27.70 -14.83 -18.67
C GLY A 42 29.09 -14.43 -19.15
N GLY A 43 29.15 -13.85 -20.35
CA GLY A 43 30.41 -13.46 -20.98
C GLY A 43 30.23 -12.22 -21.83
N ALA A 44 31.33 -11.50 -22.02
CA ALA A 44 31.40 -10.32 -22.88
C ALA A 44 32.72 -10.27 -23.63
N THR A 45 32.69 -9.68 -24.82
CA THR A 45 33.86 -9.46 -25.68
C THR A 45 33.95 -7.97 -26.00
N SER A 46 35.15 -7.41 -25.92
CA SER A 46 35.44 -6.00 -26.19
C SER A 46 34.50 -5.03 -25.45
N SER A 47 34.32 -5.24 -24.15
CA SER A 47 33.34 -4.53 -23.33
C SER A 47 33.94 -3.96 -22.05
N GLY A 48 33.40 -2.83 -21.59
CA GLY A 48 33.67 -2.25 -20.26
C GLY A 48 32.79 -2.84 -19.14
N SER A 49 31.99 -3.85 -19.43
CA SER A 49 31.15 -4.56 -18.46
C SER A 49 30.89 -6.01 -18.87
N VAL A 50 30.52 -6.84 -17.90
CA VAL A 50 30.07 -8.23 -18.13
C VAL A 50 28.89 -8.53 -17.22
N ALA A 51 27.89 -9.25 -17.72
CA ALA A 51 26.69 -9.61 -16.96
C ALA A 51 26.33 -11.08 -17.16
N THR A 52 25.62 -11.66 -16.19
CA THR A 52 25.06 -13.00 -16.30
C THR A 52 24.00 -13.05 -17.41
N ALA A 53 23.89 -14.19 -18.11
CA ALA A 53 22.93 -14.34 -19.21
C ALA A 53 21.46 -14.49 -18.74
N ALA A 54 21.25 -14.80 -17.45
CA ALA A 54 19.96 -14.96 -16.82
C ALA A 54 19.98 -14.38 -15.40
N ALA A 55 18.82 -14.39 -14.73
CA ALA A 55 18.69 -14.09 -13.31
C ALA A 55 18.72 -15.38 -12.47
N LEU A 56 19.37 -15.33 -11.31
CA LEU A 56 19.21 -16.35 -10.27
C LEU A 56 17.95 -16.01 -9.47
N PRO A 57 17.14 -17.00 -9.08
CA PRO A 57 16.05 -16.77 -8.15
C PRO A 57 16.55 -16.07 -6.87
N ALA A 58 15.89 -14.99 -6.49
CA ALA A 58 16.13 -14.29 -5.24
C ALA A 58 15.69 -15.16 -4.04
N ALA A 59 16.53 -15.21 -3.01
CA ALA A 59 16.19 -15.82 -1.73
C ALA A 59 16.85 -15.04 -0.60
N ALA A 60 16.07 -14.72 0.43
CA ALA A 60 16.56 -14.00 1.60
C ALA A 60 17.53 -14.87 2.42
N GLY A 61 18.55 -14.25 2.99
CA GLY A 61 19.47 -14.91 3.92
C GLY A 61 20.45 -15.91 3.28
N GLN A 62 20.56 -15.92 1.95
CA GLN A 62 21.49 -16.80 1.22
C GLN A 62 22.74 -16.02 0.77
N LEU A 63 23.89 -16.70 0.76
CA LEU A 63 25.15 -16.12 0.28
C LEU A 63 25.21 -16.20 -1.24
N TYR A 64 25.51 -15.07 -1.88
CA TYR A 64 25.82 -14.99 -3.30
C TYR A 64 27.31 -14.73 -3.49
N LEU A 65 27.96 -15.52 -4.35
CA LEU A 65 29.36 -15.36 -4.74
C LEU A 65 29.45 -15.11 -6.24
N ALA A 66 30.01 -13.96 -6.63
CA ALA A 66 30.27 -13.61 -8.01
C ALA A 66 31.77 -13.71 -8.30
N ALA A 67 32.16 -14.66 -9.15
CA ALA A 67 33.51 -14.78 -9.67
C ALA A 67 33.58 -14.11 -11.06
N ILE A 68 34.54 -13.23 -11.27
CA ILE A 68 34.73 -12.49 -12.52
C ILE A 68 36.15 -12.73 -13.00
N THR A 69 36.32 -13.01 -14.30
CA THR A 69 37.63 -13.04 -14.95
C THR A 69 37.70 -12.09 -16.13
N THR A 70 38.89 -11.54 -16.37
CA THR A 70 39.18 -10.62 -17.47
C THR A 70 40.47 -11.01 -18.21
N LYS A 71 40.46 -10.73 -19.52
CA LYS A 71 41.60 -10.85 -20.43
C LYS A 71 41.67 -9.57 -21.29
N PRO A 72 42.78 -8.80 -21.26
CA PRO A 72 43.94 -8.96 -20.38
C PRO A 72 43.61 -8.76 -18.90
N GLY A 73 44.35 -9.45 -18.02
CA GLY A 73 44.19 -9.40 -16.56
C GLY A 73 44.50 -8.04 -15.93
N SER A 74 45.04 -7.09 -16.71
CA SER A 74 45.21 -5.69 -16.32
C SER A 74 43.89 -4.93 -16.15
N VAL A 75 42.78 -5.44 -16.66
CA VAL A 75 41.45 -4.85 -16.48
C VAL A 75 40.82 -5.36 -15.18
N ALA A 76 40.65 -4.48 -14.20
CA ALA A 76 40.03 -4.78 -12.91
C ALA A 76 38.50 -4.67 -12.96
N VAL A 77 37.80 -5.26 -11.99
CA VAL A 77 36.39 -4.97 -11.70
C VAL A 77 36.32 -3.76 -10.78
N ARG A 78 35.49 -2.77 -11.13
CA ARG A 78 35.23 -1.58 -10.31
C ARG A 78 34.09 -1.82 -9.32
N SER A 79 33.00 -2.42 -9.78
CA SER A 79 31.82 -2.69 -8.96
C SER A 79 31.04 -3.89 -9.49
N VAL A 80 30.30 -4.55 -8.59
CA VAL A 80 29.29 -5.55 -8.93
C VAL A 80 27.93 -5.05 -8.48
N ALA A 81 26.90 -5.23 -9.31
CA ALA A 81 25.53 -4.81 -9.04
C ALA A 81 24.53 -5.89 -9.46
N GLY A 82 23.38 -5.93 -8.78
CA GLY A 82 22.30 -6.88 -9.04
C GLY A 82 21.64 -7.34 -7.74
N LEU A 83 20.42 -7.87 -7.84
CA LEU A 83 19.60 -8.40 -6.73
C LEU A 83 19.17 -7.37 -5.67
N GLY A 84 19.46 -6.08 -5.87
CA GLY A 84 19.27 -5.05 -4.85
C GLY A 84 20.20 -5.20 -3.64
N LEU A 85 21.26 -6.01 -3.76
CA LEU A 85 22.20 -6.29 -2.67
C LEU A 85 23.47 -5.44 -2.79
N THR A 86 24.11 -5.19 -1.64
CA THR A 86 25.45 -4.62 -1.58
C THR A 86 26.51 -5.69 -1.81
N TRP A 87 27.30 -5.52 -2.88
CA TRP A 87 28.39 -6.43 -3.22
C TRP A 87 29.73 -5.93 -2.68
N THR A 88 30.51 -6.83 -2.09
CA THR A 88 31.84 -6.52 -1.54
C THR A 88 32.90 -7.43 -2.14
N LEU A 89 34.03 -6.86 -2.55
CA LEU A 89 35.19 -7.63 -3.02
C LEU A 89 35.73 -8.51 -1.89
N VAL A 90 35.84 -9.80 -2.14
CA VAL A 90 36.47 -10.78 -1.25
C VAL A 90 37.98 -10.85 -1.51
N LYS A 91 38.36 -11.07 -2.78
CA LYS A 91 39.77 -11.18 -3.18
C LYS A 91 39.94 -11.02 -4.68
N ALA A 92 41.10 -10.56 -5.09
CA ALA A 92 41.54 -10.51 -6.48
C ALA A 92 42.90 -11.19 -6.63
N GLN A 93 43.12 -11.84 -7.77
CA GLN A 93 44.39 -12.45 -8.13
C GLN A 93 44.55 -12.46 -9.64
N CYS A 94 45.69 -11.98 -10.12
CA CYS A 94 46.05 -12.17 -11.52
C CYS A 94 47.05 -13.32 -11.68
N ALA A 95 47.12 -13.87 -12.88
CA ALA A 95 48.15 -14.82 -13.26
C ALA A 95 49.53 -14.17 -13.15
N GLY A 96 50.60 -14.96 -13.04
CA GLY A 96 51.95 -14.42 -12.87
C GLY A 96 52.29 -13.32 -13.87
N ARG A 97 51.85 -13.43 -15.13
CA ARG A 97 52.17 -12.45 -16.19
C ARG A 97 51.14 -11.33 -16.37
N ASN A 98 50.21 -11.17 -15.43
CA ASN A 98 49.07 -10.25 -15.53
C ASN A 98 48.18 -10.47 -16.77
N GLN A 99 48.24 -11.67 -17.34
CA GLN A 99 47.54 -11.98 -18.59
C GLN A 99 46.07 -12.32 -18.37
N THR A 100 45.73 -12.95 -17.26
CA THR A 100 44.38 -13.32 -16.87
C THR A 100 44.21 -12.98 -15.40
N ARG A 101 42.99 -12.63 -14.96
CA ARG A 101 42.70 -12.27 -13.58
C ARG A 101 41.41 -12.90 -13.11
N VAL A 102 41.31 -13.26 -11.83
CA VAL A 102 40.06 -13.61 -11.15
C VAL A 102 39.80 -12.64 -10.01
N GLU A 103 38.55 -12.23 -9.85
CA GLU A 103 38.04 -11.54 -8.68
C GLU A 103 36.82 -12.27 -8.13
N LEU A 104 36.76 -12.40 -6.81
CA LEU A 104 35.61 -12.96 -6.10
C LEU A 104 34.93 -11.85 -5.30
N TRP A 105 33.64 -11.70 -5.48
CA TRP A 105 32.78 -10.75 -4.79
C TRP A 105 31.67 -11.50 -4.04
N ARG A 106 31.19 -10.94 -2.94
CA ARG A 106 30.10 -11.51 -2.14
C ARG A 106 28.93 -10.55 -1.94
N ALA A 107 27.74 -11.09 -1.74
CA ALA A 107 26.58 -10.40 -1.22
C ALA A 107 25.75 -11.34 -0.32
N LEU A 108 25.16 -10.78 0.74
CA LEU A 108 24.26 -11.47 1.67
C LEU A 108 23.21 -10.46 2.18
N GLY A 109 21.93 -10.85 2.23
CA GLY A 109 20.85 -9.96 2.67
C GLY A 109 19.48 -10.41 2.17
N VAL A 110 18.55 -9.47 2.05
CA VAL A 110 17.21 -9.69 1.48
C VAL A 110 17.19 -9.08 0.07
N PRO A 111 17.21 -9.90 -1.00
CA PRO A 111 17.15 -9.38 -2.36
C PRO A 111 15.81 -8.66 -2.62
N SER A 112 15.84 -7.59 -3.43
CA SER A 112 14.62 -6.89 -3.86
C SER A 112 13.92 -7.54 -5.07
N GLY A 113 14.57 -8.52 -5.71
CA GLY A 113 14.03 -9.28 -6.83
C GLY A 113 15.10 -10.10 -7.56
N SER A 114 14.65 -11.00 -8.45
CA SER A 114 15.52 -11.85 -9.27
C SER A 114 16.00 -11.10 -10.52
N THR A 115 17.17 -10.45 -10.45
CA THR A 115 17.77 -9.73 -11.60
C THR A 115 19.07 -10.38 -12.06
N ALA A 116 19.52 -10.06 -13.29
CA ALA A 116 20.88 -10.36 -13.70
C ALA A 116 21.89 -9.62 -12.78
N VAL A 117 23.09 -10.20 -12.65
CA VAL A 117 24.21 -9.60 -11.92
C VAL A 117 25.23 -9.12 -12.95
N SER A 118 25.69 -7.89 -12.80
CA SER A 118 26.65 -7.25 -13.71
C SER A 118 27.86 -6.72 -12.97
N ALA A 119 29.01 -6.73 -13.64
CA ALA A 119 30.26 -6.19 -13.18
C ALA A 119 30.72 -5.06 -14.11
N SER A 120 31.02 -3.89 -13.55
CA SER A 120 31.65 -2.78 -14.28
C SER A 120 33.17 -2.93 -14.24
N LEU A 121 33.84 -2.66 -15.36
CA LEU A 121 35.28 -2.90 -15.51
C LEU A 121 36.06 -1.58 -15.51
N SER A 122 37.35 -1.65 -15.16
CA SER A 122 38.21 -0.47 -15.07
C SER A 122 38.57 0.14 -16.41
N GLY A 123 38.36 -0.61 -17.48
CA GLY A 123 38.50 -0.28 -18.88
C GLY A 123 37.88 -1.39 -19.73
N THR A 124 38.15 -1.39 -21.03
CA THR A 124 37.62 -2.40 -21.95
C THR A 124 38.43 -3.69 -21.86
N ALA A 125 37.81 -4.79 -21.42
CA ALA A 125 38.39 -6.11 -21.51
C ALA A 125 38.18 -6.69 -22.92
N GLY A 126 39.21 -7.36 -23.46
CA GLY A 126 39.09 -8.10 -24.71
C GLY A 126 38.08 -9.24 -24.56
N ASN A 127 38.18 -10.01 -23.47
CA ASN A 127 37.15 -10.95 -23.05
C ASN A 127 36.97 -10.90 -21.53
N ALA A 128 35.73 -11.09 -21.07
CA ALA A 128 35.39 -11.20 -19.67
C ALA A 128 34.31 -12.27 -19.45
N VAL A 129 34.34 -12.91 -18.30
CA VAL A 129 33.33 -13.88 -17.85
C VAL A 129 32.93 -13.54 -16.43
N ILE A 130 31.64 -13.68 -16.13
CA ILE A 130 31.09 -13.63 -14.77
C ILE A 130 30.33 -14.92 -14.51
N THR A 131 30.52 -15.49 -13.32
CA THR A 131 29.72 -16.59 -12.81
C THR A 131 29.24 -16.24 -11.41
N VAL A 132 27.97 -16.49 -11.12
CA VAL A 132 27.36 -16.25 -9.82
C VAL A 132 26.79 -17.55 -9.28
N ALA A 133 27.18 -17.92 -8.06
CA ALA A 133 26.66 -19.07 -7.32
C ALA A 133 25.94 -18.62 -6.04
N ARG A 134 24.91 -19.39 -5.63
CA ARG A 134 24.09 -19.13 -4.45
C ARG A 134 24.19 -20.30 -3.46
N TYR A 135 24.31 -20.00 -2.17
CA TYR A 135 24.43 -20.99 -1.10
C TYR A 135 23.46 -20.70 0.06
N SER A 136 22.78 -21.74 0.53
CA SER A 136 21.93 -21.71 1.73
C SER A 136 22.62 -22.38 2.91
N GLY A 137 22.06 -22.22 4.12
CA GLY A 137 22.62 -22.78 5.35
C GLY A 137 23.90 -22.09 5.84
N VAL A 138 24.21 -20.90 5.33
CA VAL A 138 25.42 -20.13 5.66
C VAL A 138 25.27 -19.36 6.98
N ASP A 139 26.39 -19.01 7.61
CA ASP A 139 26.40 -18.08 8.74
C ASP A 139 25.85 -16.71 8.28
N PRO A 140 24.76 -16.20 8.90
CA PRO A 140 24.11 -14.96 8.46
C PRO A 140 24.92 -13.69 8.77
N THR A 141 25.95 -13.80 9.60
CA THR A 141 26.78 -12.67 10.06
C THR A 141 28.20 -12.73 9.51
N ALA A 142 28.78 -13.93 9.43
CA ALA A 142 30.14 -14.17 8.98
C ALA A 142 30.22 -15.38 8.02
N PRO A 143 29.56 -15.33 6.86
CA PRO A 143 29.42 -16.47 5.94
C PRO A 143 30.73 -16.95 5.31
N LEU A 144 31.80 -16.13 5.35
CA LEU A 144 33.11 -16.47 4.78
C LEU A 144 34.18 -16.55 5.87
N GLY A 145 34.97 -17.62 5.83
CA GLY A 145 36.13 -17.85 6.67
C GLY A 145 37.45 -17.52 5.96
N ALA A 146 38.40 -18.45 5.99
CA ALA A 146 39.70 -18.25 5.37
C ALA A 146 39.57 -17.96 3.87
N VAL A 147 40.42 -17.05 3.36
CA VAL A 147 40.50 -16.69 1.94
C VAL A 147 41.96 -16.80 1.51
N VAL A 148 42.22 -17.54 0.44
CA VAL A 148 43.56 -17.67 -0.15
C VAL A 148 43.48 -17.41 -1.64
N SER A 149 44.52 -16.82 -2.20
CA SER A 149 44.68 -16.72 -3.65
C SER A 149 46.03 -17.26 -4.07
N ALA A 150 46.11 -17.77 -5.30
CA ALA A 150 47.36 -18.26 -5.87
C ALA A 150 47.39 -18.06 -7.38
N ASN A 151 48.59 -18.06 -7.94
CA ASN A 151 48.81 -18.13 -9.37
C ASN A 151 50.00 -19.06 -9.65
N THR A 152 50.50 -19.07 -10.88
CA THR A 152 51.63 -19.91 -11.31
C THR A 152 52.94 -19.66 -10.53
N LEU A 153 53.04 -18.59 -9.74
CA LEU A 153 54.17 -18.30 -8.86
C LEU A 153 53.95 -18.77 -7.41
N GLY A 154 52.80 -19.37 -7.11
CA GLY A 154 52.42 -19.85 -5.78
C GLY A 154 51.36 -18.99 -5.09
N THR A 155 51.23 -19.18 -3.78
CA THR A 155 50.23 -18.49 -2.93
C THR A 155 50.55 -17.00 -2.82
N GLY A 156 49.56 -16.14 -3.09
CA GLY A 156 49.72 -14.68 -3.09
C GLY A 156 50.73 -14.18 -4.12
N GLY A 157 51.02 -14.98 -5.16
CA GLY A 157 52.06 -14.69 -6.12
C GLY A 157 51.85 -13.34 -6.83
N ALA A 158 52.96 -12.68 -7.14
CA ALA A 158 52.95 -11.37 -7.78
C ALA A 158 52.28 -11.40 -9.15
N CYS A 159 51.79 -10.24 -9.57
CA CYS A 159 51.23 -9.98 -10.90
C CYS A 159 52.32 -9.64 -11.94
N SER A 160 53.50 -10.24 -11.81
CA SER A 160 54.61 -10.11 -12.75
C SER A 160 55.49 -11.37 -12.77
N GLY A 161 55.91 -11.82 -13.96
CA GLY A 161 56.76 -13.00 -14.14
C GLY A 161 55.98 -14.33 -14.19
N GLY A 162 56.67 -15.46 -14.11
CA GLY A 162 56.02 -16.78 -14.07
C GLY A 162 55.90 -17.51 -15.40
N VAL A 163 55.60 -18.81 -15.29
CA VAL A 163 55.50 -19.76 -16.40
C VAL A 163 54.11 -20.40 -16.40
N ASP A 164 53.68 -20.90 -17.56
CA ASP A 164 52.42 -21.63 -17.68
C ASP A 164 52.47 -22.92 -16.83
N GLY A 165 51.37 -23.24 -16.15
CA GLY A 165 51.21 -24.46 -15.37
C GLY A 165 50.05 -25.31 -15.89
N ALA A 166 50.19 -26.63 -15.86
CA ALA A 166 49.12 -27.56 -16.25
C ALA A 166 48.17 -27.92 -15.09
N ALA A 167 48.49 -27.47 -13.87
CA ALA A 167 47.70 -27.70 -12.67
C ALA A 167 47.92 -26.58 -11.65
N TYR A 168 47.01 -26.50 -10.68
CA TYR A 168 47.12 -25.62 -9.52
C TYR A 168 46.87 -26.42 -8.24
N ASN A 169 47.48 -25.96 -7.15
CA ASN A 169 47.24 -26.49 -5.80
C ASN A 169 47.47 -25.37 -4.81
N VAL A 170 46.42 -24.99 -4.08
CA VAL A 170 46.47 -23.97 -3.05
C VAL A 170 45.91 -24.53 -1.75
N SER A 171 46.60 -24.29 -0.64
CA SER A 171 46.16 -24.76 0.67
C SER A 171 45.26 -23.70 1.32
N LEU A 172 43.99 -24.03 1.49
CA LEU A 172 43.00 -23.24 2.22
C LEU A 172 42.96 -23.72 3.68
N PRO A 173 43.31 -22.88 4.68
CA PRO A 173 43.21 -23.26 6.08
C PRO A 173 41.74 -23.20 6.53
N ALA A 174 40.97 -24.24 6.19
CA ALA A 174 39.58 -24.35 6.58
C ALA A 174 39.50 -24.66 8.09
N SER A 175 38.74 -23.85 8.81
CA SER A 175 38.68 -23.88 10.27
C SER A 175 37.43 -24.59 10.79
N THR A 176 36.45 -24.85 9.93
CA THR A 176 35.09 -25.24 10.33
C THR A 176 34.69 -26.58 9.70
N PRO A 177 34.54 -27.66 10.47
CA PRO A 177 33.88 -28.88 10.00
C PRO A 177 32.46 -28.58 9.51
N GLY A 178 32.05 -29.16 8.38
CA GLY A 178 30.75 -28.88 7.76
C GLY A 178 30.72 -27.63 6.86
N ALA A 179 31.84 -26.90 6.73
CA ALA A 179 31.99 -25.83 5.73
C ALA A 179 32.03 -26.37 4.29
N LEU A 180 31.93 -25.45 3.33
CA LEU A 180 32.31 -25.69 1.93
C LEU A 180 33.60 -24.93 1.63
N ALA A 181 34.56 -25.59 0.99
CA ALA A 181 35.67 -24.91 0.33
C ALA A 181 35.25 -24.59 -1.09
N PHE A 182 35.19 -23.30 -1.42
CA PHE A 182 34.85 -22.78 -2.74
C PHE A 182 36.11 -22.36 -3.48
N GLY A 183 36.21 -22.69 -4.77
CA GLY A 183 37.27 -22.26 -5.67
C GLY A 183 36.72 -21.48 -6.86
N ALA A 184 37.34 -20.37 -7.20
CA ALA A 184 37.15 -19.63 -8.44
C ALA A 184 38.46 -19.59 -9.22
N VAL A 185 38.51 -20.27 -10.35
CA VAL A 185 39.73 -20.56 -11.11
C VAL A 185 39.64 -19.91 -12.47
N ALA A 186 40.47 -18.91 -12.72
CA ALA A 186 40.61 -18.30 -14.03
C ALA A 186 41.75 -18.96 -14.82
N MET A 187 41.48 -19.20 -16.10
CA MET A 187 42.40 -19.82 -17.04
C MET A 187 42.20 -19.25 -18.44
N ARG A 188 43.13 -19.54 -19.35
CA ARG A 188 43.06 -19.11 -20.74
C ARG A 188 42.83 -20.29 -21.67
N ASN A 189 41.63 -20.38 -22.25
CA ASN A 189 41.28 -21.34 -23.31
C ASN A 189 41.75 -22.78 -23.04
N ARG A 190 41.57 -23.24 -21.80
CA ARG A 190 41.75 -24.63 -21.39
C ARG A 190 40.50 -25.08 -20.68
N THR A 191 40.23 -26.37 -20.79
CA THR A 191 39.20 -27.03 -20.00
C THR A 191 39.78 -27.34 -18.63
N HIS A 192 39.02 -26.99 -17.60
CA HIS A 192 39.32 -27.26 -16.21
C HIS A 192 38.87 -28.67 -15.82
N THR A 193 39.59 -29.29 -14.90
CA THR A 193 39.14 -30.51 -14.23
C THR A 193 39.39 -30.32 -12.74
N PRO A 194 38.33 -30.30 -11.91
CA PRO A 194 38.45 -30.09 -10.48
C PRO A 194 39.20 -31.26 -9.83
N GLY A 195 39.88 -30.99 -8.74
CA GLY A 195 40.55 -32.00 -7.93
C GLY A 195 39.57 -32.96 -7.26
N SER A 196 40.10 -34.05 -6.70
CA SER A 196 39.26 -35.09 -6.08
C SER A 196 38.38 -34.51 -4.96
N GLY A 197 37.08 -34.85 -5.03
CA GLY A 197 36.06 -34.43 -4.07
C GLY A 197 35.46 -33.05 -4.32
N TYR A 198 35.95 -32.29 -5.30
CA TYR A 198 35.32 -31.05 -5.75
C TYR A 198 34.24 -31.32 -6.80
N THR A 199 33.13 -30.58 -6.69
CA THR A 199 32.08 -30.52 -7.70
C THR A 199 32.26 -29.24 -8.48
N GLU A 200 32.48 -29.33 -9.79
CA GLU A 200 32.45 -28.16 -10.66
C GLU A 200 31.02 -27.66 -10.82
N ARG A 201 30.78 -26.40 -10.43
CA ARG A 201 29.46 -25.77 -10.47
C ARG A 201 29.21 -25.01 -11.77
N ALA A 202 30.27 -24.58 -12.43
CA ALA A 202 30.23 -24.04 -13.79
C ALA A 202 31.65 -23.92 -14.35
N GLU A 203 31.75 -24.09 -15.67
CA GLU A 203 32.87 -23.64 -16.49
C GLU A 203 32.33 -22.76 -17.62
N LYS A 204 32.95 -21.60 -17.82
CA LYS A 204 32.62 -20.71 -18.94
C LYS A 204 33.88 -20.13 -19.56
N ILE A 205 33.98 -20.26 -20.87
CA ILE A 205 35.04 -19.68 -21.70
C ILE A 205 34.40 -18.68 -22.66
N GLN A 206 34.93 -17.46 -22.69
CA GLN A 206 34.53 -16.40 -23.62
C GLN A 206 35.70 -16.03 -24.52
N GLY A 207 35.45 -16.00 -25.83
CA GLY A 207 36.47 -15.82 -26.87
C GLY A 207 37.08 -17.14 -27.33
N SER A 208 38.11 -17.04 -28.17
CA SER A 208 38.83 -18.19 -28.72
C SER A 208 40.34 -18.02 -28.58
N SER A 209 41.08 -19.13 -28.55
CA SER A 209 42.54 -19.15 -28.61
C SER A 209 43.25 -18.41 -27.46
N GLY A 210 44.32 -17.65 -27.75
CA GLY A 210 45.15 -17.00 -26.73
C GLY A 210 44.52 -15.81 -26.00
N ASP A 211 43.34 -15.36 -26.42
CA ASP A 211 42.68 -14.21 -25.83
C ASP A 211 41.39 -14.57 -25.09
N ALA A 212 41.11 -15.86 -24.92
CA ALA A 212 39.92 -16.28 -24.20
C ALA A 212 40.04 -16.02 -22.70
N ALA A 213 38.95 -15.53 -22.09
CA ALA A 213 38.77 -15.50 -20.65
C ALA A 213 38.00 -16.75 -20.24
N GLY A 214 38.65 -17.65 -19.50
CA GLY A 214 38.06 -18.84 -18.92
C GLY A 214 37.89 -18.69 -17.41
N LEU A 215 36.76 -19.15 -16.89
CA LEU A 215 36.47 -19.23 -15.46
C LEU A 215 35.75 -20.52 -15.14
N ALA A 216 36.28 -21.27 -14.19
CA ALA A 216 35.59 -22.36 -13.52
C ALA A 216 35.33 -21.99 -12.06
N ILE A 217 34.19 -22.44 -11.53
CA ILE A 217 33.92 -22.41 -10.09
C ILE A 217 33.60 -23.81 -9.58
N GLU A 218 34.04 -24.10 -8.38
CA GLU A 218 33.93 -25.42 -7.76
C GLU A 218 33.69 -25.31 -6.26
N ASP A 219 33.13 -26.36 -5.66
CA ASP A 219 33.04 -26.47 -4.22
C ASP A 219 33.24 -27.91 -3.71
N ARG A 220 33.59 -28.04 -2.43
CA ARG A 220 33.75 -29.31 -1.73
C ARG A 220 33.44 -29.19 -0.25
N GLY A 221 32.80 -30.20 0.32
CA GLY A 221 32.61 -30.32 1.78
C GLY A 221 33.90 -30.44 2.57
N VAL A 222 33.98 -29.72 3.69
CA VAL A 222 35.08 -29.76 4.66
C VAL A 222 34.70 -30.73 5.78
N ALA A 223 35.27 -31.94 5.77
CA ALA A 223 34.96 -32.95 6.77
C ALA A 223 35.56 -32.65 8.16
N ALA A 224 36.73 -31.99 8.20
CA ALA A 224 37.43 -31.63 9.43
C ALA A 224 38.23 -30.34 9.24
N ALA A 225 38.45 -29.61 10.34
CA ALA A 225 39.32 -28.44 10.34
C ALA A 225 40.77 -28.81 9.98
N GLY A 226 41.40 -28.00 9.14
CA GLY A 226 42.77 -28.19 8.70
C GLY A 226 43.07 -27.55 7.35
N ALA A 227 44.30 -27.76 6.90
CA ALA A 227 44.76 -27.34 5.58
C ALA A 227 44.09 -28.21 4.49
N LEU A 228 43.17 -27.61 3.74
CA LEU A 228 42.46 -28.26 2.65
C LEU A 228 43.09 -27.87 1.31
N PRO A 229 43.54 -28.83 0.47
CA PRO A 229 43.99 -28.51 -0.88
C PRO A 229 42.80 -28.18 -1.77
N VAL A 230 42.79 -26.98 -2.33
CA VAL A 230 41.95 -26.58 -3.46
C VAL A 230 42.85 -26.72 -4.70
N ASN A 231 42.56 -27.72 -5.52
CA ASN A 231 43.46 -28.13 -6.60
C ASN A 231 42.68 -28.61 -7.82
N GLY A 232 43.35 -28.62 -8.96
CA GLY A 232 42.77 -29.05 -10.22
C GLY A 232 43.81 -29.04 -11.34
N SER A 233 43.40 -29.52 -12.49
CA SER A 233 44.23 -29.60 -13.70
C SER A 233 43.58 -28.95 -14.89
N PHE A 234 44.39 -28.67 -15.91
CA PHE A 234 43.96 -28.14 -17.19
C PHE A 234 44.37 -29.08 -18.32
N THR A 235 43.68 -29.04 -19.46
CA THR A 235 44.03 -29.84 -20.66
C THR A 235 45.41 -29.53 -21.26
N GLY A 236 46.14 -28.55 -20.70
CA GLY A 236 47.55 -28.27 -21.00
C GLY A 236 48.05 -27.06 -20.21
N SER A 237 49.35 -26.79 -20.27
CA SER A 237 49.94 -25.65 -19.55
C SER A 237 49.30 -24.32 -19.98
N VAL A 238 48.98 -23.50 -18.98
CA VAL A 238 48.33 -22.20 -19.14
C VAL A 238 48.67 -21.26 -17.98
N ASP A 239 48.58 -19.96 -18.22
CA ASP A 239 48.47 -18.97 -17.15
C ASP A 239 47.14 -19.15 -16.42
N TRP A 240 47.21 -19.26 -15.09
CA TRP A 240 46.03 -19.38 -14.26
C TRP A 240 46.14 -18.51 -13.00
N ALA A 241 44.99 -18.20 -12.42
CA ALA A 241 44.84 -17.57 -11.13
C ALA A 241 43.65 -18.18 -10.41
N VAL A 242 43.76 -18.38 -9.10
CA VAL A 242 42.69 -18.94 -8.27
C VAL A 242 42.45 -18.07 -7.04
N VAL A 243 41.18 -17.93 -6.67
CA VAL A 243 40.76 -17.49 -5.35
C VAL A 243 39.97 -18.63 -4.72
N ALA A 244 40.38 -19.05 -3.53
CA ALA A 244 39.68 -20.04 -2.73
C ALA A 244 39.17 -19.40 -1.43
N VAL A 245 37.97 -19.78 -1.00
CA VAL A 245 37.37 -19.30 0.25
C VAL A 245 36.62 -20.41 0.98
N GLU A 246 36.68 -20.38 2.31
CA GLU A 246 35.81 -21.18 3.18
C GLU A 246 34.44 -20.52 3.31
N ILE A 247 33.36 -21.21 2.95
CA ILE A 247 31.98 -20.83 3.25
C ILE A 247 31.58 -21.52 4.55
N ARG A 248 31.23 -20.75 5.57
CA ARG A 248 30.92 -21.26 6.91
C ARG A 248 29.44 -21.64 7.02
N PRO A 249 29.12 -22.80 7.62
CA PRO A 249 27.74 -23.13 7.95
C PRO A 249 27.25 -22.17 9.03
N GLY A 250 25.96 -21.89 9.04
CA GLY A 250 25.34 -21.23 10.20
C GLY A 250 25.47 -22.15 11.41
N GLU A 251 25.84 -21.59 12.56
CA GLU A 251 25.68 -22.33 13.81
C GLU A 251 24.20 -22.69 13.96
N ALA A 252 23.91 -23.95 14.26
CA ALA A 252 22.68 -24.21 14.97
C ALA A 252 22.89 -23.66 16.38
N GLY A 253 22.55 -22.39 16.59
CA GLY A 253 22.18 -21.99 17.94
C GLY A 253 21.01 -22.87 18.41
N PRO A 254 20.63 -22.83 19.70
CA PRO A 254 19.20 -23.00 19.97
C PRO A 254 18.49 -22.07 18.98
N PRO A 255 17.39 -22.51 18.32
CA PRO A 255 16.65 -21.60 17.45
C PRO A 255 16.50 -20.28 18.22
N PRO A 256 16.70 -19.11 17.57
CA PRO A 256 16.49 -17.85 18.26
C PRO A 256 15.18 -18.00 19.02
N ALA A 257 15.22 -17.76 20.33
CA ALA A 257 14.07 -18.06 21.19
C ALA A 257 12.84 -17.49 20.50
N ASN A 258 11.89 -18.37 20.14
CA ASN A 258 10.77 -18.03 19.28
C ASN A 258 10.15 -16.73 19.77
N ARG A 259 10.16 -15.68 18.96
CA ARG A 259 9.59 -14.41 19.35
C ARG A 259 8.11 -14.50 18.99
N PRO A 260 7.21 -14.63 19.98
CA PRO A 260 5.81 -14.89 19.67
C PRO A 260 5.24 -13.82 18.75
N PRO A 261 4.20 -14.14 17.98
CA PRO A 261 3.59 -13.17 17.10
C PRO A 261 3.04 -11.99 17.89
N ILE A 262 2.91 -10.85 17.24
CA ILE A 262 2.29 -9.66 17.81
C ILE A 262 0.94 -9.47 17.13
N ALA A 263 -0.14 -9.78 17.84
CA ALA A 263 -1.49 -9.57 17.38
C ALA A 263 -1.90 -8.10 17.57
N GLN A 264 -2.51 -7.51 16.54
CA GLN A 264 -2.87 -6.10 16.51
C GLN A 264 -4.35 -5.93 16.87
N ASN A 265 -4.66 -4.92 17.70
CA ASN A 265 -6.05 -4.56 17.98
C ASN A 265 -6.74 -4.12 16.69
N GLY A 266 -8.00 -4.50 16.56
CA GLY A 266 -8.86 -4.10 15.45
C GLY A 266 -9.94 -3.14 15.90
N VAL A 267 -10.47 -2.37 14.96
CA VAL A 267 -11.73 -1.65 15.13
C VAL A 267 -12.63 -1.97 13.95
N ALA A 268 -13.90 -2.20 14.22
CA ALA A 268 -14.93 -2.33 13.22
C ALA A 268 -16.13 -1.49 13.64
N SER A 269 -16.92 -1.06 12.66
CA SER A 269 -18.21 -0.44 12.93
C SER A 269 -19.23 -0.93 11.93
N THR A 270 -20.45 -1.09 12.39
CA THR A 270 -21.58 -1.47 11.54
C THR A 270 -22.86 -0.84 12.06
N GLN A 271 -23.93 -0.95 11.29
CA GLN A 271 -25.27 -0.57 11.75
C GLN A 271 -25.97 -1.77 12.37
N GLN A 272 -26.96 -1.48 13.20
CA GLN A 272 -27.91 -2.45 13.71
C GLN A 272 -28.46 -3.31 12.56
N GLY A 273 -28.35 -4.62 12.68
CA GLY A 273 -28.83 -5.58 11.68
C GLY A 273 -27.93 -5.75 10.45
N THR A 274 -26.82 -5.04 10.33
CA THR A 274 -25.91 -5.13 9.18
C THR A 274 -24.65 -5.92 9.54
N PRO A 275 -24.31 -7.00 8.80
CA PRO A 275 -23.04 -7.70 8.96
C PRO A 275 -21.84 -6.86 8.51
N VAL A 276 -20.70 -7.00 9.18
CA VAL A 276 -19.42 -6.36 8.79
C VAL A 276 -18.30 -7.37 8.70
N ALA A 277 -17.53 -7.31 7.62
CA ALA A 277 -16.33 -8.12 7.44
C ALA A 277 -15.17 -7.55 8.30
N ILE A 278 -14.45 -8.45 8.96
CA ILE A 278 -13.35 -8.15 9.87
C ILE A 278 -12.17 -9.04 9.46
N SER A 279 -11.04 -8.42 9.12
CA SER A 279 -9.79 -9.13 8.90
C SER A 279 -8.90 -8.98 10.13
N LEU A 280 -8.52 -10.10 10.75
CA LEU A 280 -7.57 -10.11 11.85
C LEU A 280 -6.15 -9.88 11.33
N ALA A 281 -5.35 -9.15 12.11
CA ALA A 281 -3.99 -8.80 11.74
C ALA A 281 -3.01 -9.18 12.87
N ALA A 282 -1.93 -9.82 12.50
CA ALA A 282 -0.78 -10.07 13.35
C ALA A 282 0.50 -10.06 12.51
N SER A 283 1.61 -9.77 13.15
CA SER A 283 2.95 -9.82 12.54
C SER A 283 3.84 -10.72 13.35
N ASP A 284 4.66 -11.52 12.68
CA ASP A 284 5.62 -12.38 13.32
C ASP A 284 7.05 -11.82 13.17
N PRO A 285 7.79 -11.56 14.26
CA PRO A 285 9.16 -11.04 14.17
C PRO A 285 10.14 -11.97 13.45
N ASP A 286 9.82 -13.27 13.37
CA ASP A 286 10.59 -14.32 12.71
C ASP A 286 10.01 -14.66 11.31
N ASN A 287 8.95 -13.95 10.87
CA ASN A 287 8.20 -14.16 9.63
C ASN A 287 7.62 -15.57 9.47
N ASN A 288 7.29 -16.23 10.58
CA ASN A 288 6.62 -17.53 10.53
C ASN A 288 5.17 -17.43 10.03
N PRO A 289 4.64 -18.46 9.34
CA PRO A 289 3.24 -18.50 8.96
C PRO A 289 2.32 -18.45 10.17
N LEU A 290 1.27 -17.62 10.11
CA LEU A 290 0.37 -17.38 11.23
C LEU A 290 -0.98 -18.06 11.06
N THR A 291 -1.44 -18.68 12.14
CA THR A 291 -2.81 -19.13 12.34
C THR A 291 -3.50 -18.27 13.40
N TYR A 292 -4.83 -18.24 13.41
CA TYR A 292 -5.61 -17.35 14.27
C TYR A 292 -6.72 -18.13 14.96
N ARG A 293 -7.02 -17.76 16.21
CA ARG A 293 -8.22 -18.24 16.91
C ARG A 293 -8.89 -17.12 17.70
N VAL A 294 -10.22 -17.18 17.77
CA VAL A 294 -11.02 -16.32 18.64
C VAL A 294 -10.89 -16.82 20.08
N ALA A 295 -10.44 -15.97 20.98
CA ALA A 295 -10.23 -16.27 22.40
C ALA A 295 -11.49 -15.97 23.25
N SER A 296 -12.26 -14.93 22.90
CA SER A 296 -13.58 -14.64 23.46
C SER A 296 -14.53 -14.22 22.36
N GLN A 297 -15.79 -14.66 22.43
CA GLN A 297 -16.82 -14.27 21.47
C GLN A 297 -17.39 -12.87 21.83
N PRO A 298 -17.97 -12.15 20.84
CA PRO A 298 -18.80 -10.99 21.12
C PRO A 298 -20.03 -11.36 21.96
N THR A 299 -20.56 -10.40 22.72
CA THR A 299 -21.70 -10.61 23.62
C THR A 299 -23.03 -10.18 23.00
N SER A 300 -22.97 -9.31 22.00
CA SER A 300 -24.11 -8.63 21.39
C SER A 300 -24.16 -8.83 19.87
N GLY A 301 -23.47 -9.86 19.38
CA GLY A 301 -23.54 -10.34 18.01
C GLY A 301 -22.87 -11.72 17.85
N VAL A 302 -22.78 -12.19 16.61
CA VAL A 302 -22.26 -13.51 16.26
C VAL A 302 -21.14 -13.36 15.22
N LEU A 303 -20.06 -14.10 15.40
CA LEU A 303 -19.01 -14.25 14.39
C LEU A 303 -19.27 -15.46 13.49
N ALA A 304 -19.05 -15.30 12.19
CA ALA A 304 -19.04 -16.36 11.19
C ALA A 304 -17.77 -16.28 10.34
N GLY A 305 -17.44 -17.36 9.61
CA GLY A 305 -16.25 -17.45 8.75
C GLY A 305 -15.06 -18.12 9.42
N THR A 306 -13.88 -17.99 8.79
CA THR A 306 -12.64 -18.62 9.22
C THR A 306 -11.55 -17.57 9.33
N ALA A 307 -10.98 -17.42 10.51
CA ALA A 307 -9.91 -16.47 10.77
C ALA A 307 -8.73 -16.68 9.78
N PRO A 308 -8.07 -15.60 9.31
CA PRO A 308 -8.23 -14.21 9.75
C PRO A 308 -9.46 -13.49 9.19
N ALA A 309 -10.24 -14.08 8.27
CA ALA A 309 -11.42 -13.43 7.66
C ALA A 309 -12.71 -13.83 8.37
N LEU A 310 -13.23 -12.94 9.21
CA LEU A 310 -14.47 -13.14 9.96
C LEU A 310 -15.55 -12.15 9.52
N THR A 311 -16.80 -12.49 9.77
CA THR A 311 -17.95 -11.60 9.62
C THR A 311 -18.65 -11.49 10.97
N TYR A 312 -18.79 -10.26 11.47
CA TYR A 312 -19.59 -9.98 12.66
C TYR A 312 -21.00 -9.57 12.26
N THR A 313 -22.02 -10.19 12.85
CA THR A 313 -23.43 -9.82 12.70
C THR A 313 -24.00 -9.41 14.06
N PRO A 314 -24.43 -8.16 14.25
CA PRO A 314 -25.07 -7.74 15.49
C PRO A 314 -26.34 -8.55 15.78
N ASN A 315 -26.63 -8.79 17.05
CA ASN A 315 -27.92 -9.33 17.46
C ASN A 315 -29.04 -8.38 16.99
N LEU A 316 -30.19 -8.95 16.67
CA LEU A 316 -31.34 -8.17 16.22
C LEU A 316 -31.66 -7.08 17.26
N GLY A 317 -31.74 -5.84 16.81
CA GLY A 317 -32.06 -4.72 17.69
C GLY A 317 -30.87 -4.15 18.49
N PHE A 318 -29.67 -4.75 18.45
CA PHE A 318 -28.54 -4.24 19.23
C PHE A 318 -27.96 -2.95 18.66
N THR A 319 -27.64 -2.01 19.56
CA THR A 319 -26.83 -0.81 19.31
C THR A 319 -25.90 -0.61 20.50
N GLY A 320 -24.73 -0.02 20.27
CA GLY A 320 -23.70 0.17 21.29
C GLY A 320 -22.40 -0.54 20.93
N ASN A 321 -21.51 -0.65 21.93
CA ASN A 321 -20.21 -1.27 21.73
C ASN A 321 -20.27 -2.75 22.04
N ASP A 322 -19.63 -3.55 21.20
CA ASP A 322 -19.33 -4.95 21.44
C ASP A 322 -17.84 -5.18 21.22
N SER A 323 -17.33 -6.33 21.62
CA SER A 323 -15.93 -6.68 21.37
C SER A 323 -15.71 -8.17 21.43
N PHE A 324 -14.69 -8.62 20.72
CA PHE A 324 -14.19 -9.98 20.84
C PHE A 324 -12.68 -9.95 20.87
N THR A 325 -12.06 -11.00 21.40
CA THR A 325 -10.60 -11.10 21.47
C THR A 325 -10.09 -12.26 20.65
N PHE A 326 -8.87 -12.13 20.13
CA PHE A 326 -8.22 -13.18 19.34
C PHE A 326 -6.73 -13.30 19.69
N ILE A 327 -6.17 -14.45 19.31
CA ILE A 327 -4.76 -14.80 19.45
C ILE A 327 -4.26 -15.33 18.11
N ALA A 328 -3.07 -14.89 17.70
CA ALA A 328 -2.33 -15.46 16.58
C ALA A 328 -1.29 -16.47 17.10
N ASN A 329 -0.96 -17.48 16.29
CA ASN A 329 -0.02 -18.54 16.63
C ASN A 329 0.85 -18.87 15.40
N ASP A 330 2.16 -18.93 15.60
CA ASP A 330 3.19 -19.21 14.58
C ASP A 330 3.53 -20.72 14.45
N GLY A 331 2.79 -21.58 15.13
CA GLY A 331 3.07 -23.01 15.28
C GLY A 331 3.91 -23.37 16.50
N GLN A 332 4.44 -22.38 17.24
CA GLN A 332 5.28 -22.57 18.43
C GLN A 332 4.74 -21.84 19.67
N ALA A 333 4.32 -20.58 19.54
CA ALA A 333 3.86 -19.73 20.63
C ALA A 333 2.62 -18.91 20.25
N ASP A 334 1.85 -18.58 21.28
CA ASP A 334 0.72 -17.67 21.18
C ASP A 334 1.18 -16.21 21.28
N SER A 335 0.51 -15.34 20.53
CA SER A 335 0.67 -13.89 20.63
C SER A 335 0.12 -13.33 21.95
N ASN A 336 0.30 -12.01 22.13
CA ASN A 336 -0.58 -11.25 23.02
C ASN A 336 -2.05 -11.42 22.62
N ILE A 337 -2.97 -11.25 23.58
CA ILE A 337 -4.39 -11.14 23.27
C ILE A 337 -4.64 -9.78 22.63
N ALA A 338 -5.25 -9.77 21.44
CA ALA A 338 -5.70 -8.56 20.78
C ALA A 338 -7.23 -8.44 20.85
N THR A 339 -7.72 -7.21 20.99
CA THR A 339 -9.16 -6.90 21.04
C THR A 339 -9.59 -6.28 19.72
N VAL A 340 -10.71 -6.78 19.18
CA VAL A 340 -11.44 -6.09 18.12
C VAL A 340 -12.63 -5.39 18.76
N SER A 341 -12.60 -4.06 18.77
CA SER A 341 -13.69 -3.23 19.26
C SER A 341 -14.69 -2.98 18.14
N ILE A 342 -15.96 -3.26 18.39
CA ILE A 342 -17.02 -3.13 17.40
C ILE A 342 -18.02 -2.08 17.87
N VAL A 343 -18.27 -1.06 17.05
CA VAL A 343 -19.30 -0.06 17.32
C VAL A 343 -20.50 -0.36 16.44
N VAL A 344 -21.64 -0.71 17.05
CA VAL A 344 -22.91 -0.90 16.36
C VAL A 344 -23.76 0.35 16.51
N THR A 345 -23.85 1.14 15.44
CA THR A 345 -24.70 2.34 15.43
C THR A 345 -26.14 1.96 15.15
N SER A 346 -27.10 2.79 15.58
CA SER A 346 -28.48 2.66 15.13
C SER A 346 -28.53 2.73 13.60
N ALA A 347 -29.27 1.82 12.98
CA ALA A 347 -29.69 2.04 11.61
C ALA A 347 -30.47 3.36 11.58
N PRO A 348 -30.26 4.21 10.56
CA PRO A 348 -31.12 5.38 10.40
C PRO A 348 -32.58 4.92 10.29
N PRO A 349 -33.54 5.68 10.83
CA PRO A 349 -34.95 5.39 10.58
C PRO A 349 -35.18 5.29 9.06
N PRO A 350 -36.05 4.37 8.61
CA PRO A 350 -36.33 4.25 7.19
C PRO A 350 -36.77 5.61 6.63
N PRO A 351 -36.35 5.95 5.40
CA PRO A 351 -36.76 7.20 4.78
C PRO A 351 -38.28 7.30 4.74
N PRO A 352 -38.86 8.50 4.94
CA PRO A 352 -40.28 8.71 4.64
C PRO A 352 -40.59 8.24 3.22
N SER A 353 -41.68 7.48 3.05
CA SER A 353 -42.14 7.09 1.72
C SER A 353 -42.31 8.33 0.84
N GLY A 354 -41.74 8.32 -0.38
CA GLY A 354 -41.80 9.46 -1.29
C GLY A 354 -40.78 10.57 -1.03
N ALA A 355 -39.77 10.35 -0.18
CA ALA A 355 -38.67 11.30 -0.04
C ALA A 355 -37.98 11.55 -1.40
N GLY A 356 -37.79 10.56 -2.26
CA GLY A 356 -36.99 10.75 -3.48
C GLY A 356 -35.51 11.03 -3.16
N LEU A 357 -34.66 10.99 -4.19
CA LEU A 357 -33.21 10.99 -4.01
C LEU A 357 -32.65 12.36 -3.59
N TRP A 358 -33.19 13.45 -4.16
CA TRP A 358 -32.73 14.83 -3.90
C TRP A 358 -33.81 15.70 -3.24
N ILE A 359 -35.01 15.69 -3.80
CA ILE A 359 -36.17 16.49 -3.40
C ILE A 359 -37.43 15.65 -3.61
N SER A 360 -38.43 15.78 -2.75
CA SER A 360 -39.66 14.97 -2.83
C SER A 360 -40.63 15.51 -3.88
N ALA A 361 -41.46 14.63 -4.42
CA ALA A 361 -42.55 15.01 -5.32
C ALA A 361 -43.49 16.05 -4.67
N ASP A 362 -43.78 15.90 -3.38
CA ASP A 362 -44.62 16.84 -2.61
C ASP A 362 -44.00 18.23 -2.49
N GLN A 363 -42.68 18.30 -2.30
CA GLN A 363 -41.97 19.58 -2.30
C GLN A 363 -42.02 20.21 -3.69
N ILE A 364 -41.69 19.45 -4.74
CA ILE A 364 -41.73 19.93 -6.12
C ILE A 364 -43.12 20.45 -6.48
N ALA A 365 -44.19 19.73 -6.15
CA ALA A 365 -45.56 20.11 -6.48
C ALA A 365 -45.97 21.49 -5.94
N ARG A 366 -45.32 21.96 -4.86
CA ARG A 366 -45.59 23.26 -4.21
C ARG A 366 -44.75 24.41 -4.77
N LEU A 367 -43.74 24.13 -5.59
CA LEU A 367 -42.86 25.16 -6.16
C LEU A 367 -43.57 25.98 -7.25
N PRO A 368 -43.18 27.25 -7.48
CA PRO A 368 -43.81 28.08 -8.51
C PRO A 368 -43.43 27.63 -9.92
N ILE A 369 -44.35 27.80 -10.87
CA ILE A 369 -44.14 27.61 -12.33
C ILE A 369 -43.99 28.94 -13.07
N SER A 370 -43.49 29.96 -12.36
CA SER A 370 -43.29 31.31 -12.87
C SER A 370 -42.25 32.03 -12.02
N GLY A 371 -41.63 33.06 -12.58
CA GLY A 371 -40.66 33.91 -11.89
C GLY A 371 -39.23 33.57 -12.28
N ALA A 372 -38.31 34.49 -12.00
CA ALA A 372 -36.99 34.49 -12.63
C ALA A 372 -36.19 33.19 -12.46
N ALA A 373 -36.29 32.51 -11.30
CA ALA A 373 -35.62 31.24 -11.06
C ALA A 373 -36.23 30.10 -11.90
N TRP A 374 -37.55 29.99 -11.93
CA TRP A 374 -38.27 29.04 -12.78
C TRP A 374 -37.98 29.30 -14.26
N ASP A 375 -38.08 30.55 -14.71
CA ASP A 375 -37.93 30.91 -16.12
C ASP A 375 -36.53 30.57 -16.64
N ARG A 376 -35.48 30.76 -15.81
CA ARG A 376 -34.10 30.35 -16.14
C ARG A 376 -33.95 28.83 -16.21
N MET A 377 -34.43 28.10 -15.20
CA MET A 377 -34.35 26.63 -15.18
C MET A 377 -35.12 26.05 -16.37
N LYS A 378 -36.32 26.56 -16.65
CA LYS A 378 -37.14 26.13 -17.77
C LYS A 378 -36.47 26.46 -19.11
N ALA A 379 -35.87 27.64 -19.25
CA ALA A 379 -35.11 27.98 -20.46
C ALA A 379 -33.93 27.02 -20.69
N ALA A 380 -33.22 26.61 -19.63
CA ALA A 380 -32.18 25.59 -19.73
C ALA A 380 -32.73 24.21 -20.12
N ALA A 381 -33.90 23.83 -19.59
CA ALA A 381 -34.59 22.61 -19.97
C ALA A 381 -35.10 22.62 -21.43
N ASP A 382 -35.53 23.78 -21.93
CA ASP A 382 -36.01 23.96 -23.31
C ASP A 382 -34.87 23.95 -24.32
N GLY A 383 -33.74 24.57 -23.96
CA GLY A 383 -32.59 24.77 -24.83
C GLY A 383 -31.74 23.53 -25.12
N ASP A 384 -30.58 23.77 -25.74
CA ASP A 384 -29.57 22.75 -26.00
C ASP A 384 -28.88 22.32 -24.70
N LEU A 385 -28.84 21.01 -24.47
CA LEU A 385 -28.17 20.43 -23.30
C LEU A 385 -26.65 20.42 -23.48
N GLY A 386 -26.15 20.48 -24.71
CA GLY A 386 -24.73 20.35 -25.05
C GLY A 386 -24.28 18.90 -25.23
N THR A 387 -22.98 18.65 -25.13
CA THR A 387 -22.41 17.31 -25.35
C THR A 387 -22.52 16.45 -24.08
N PRO A 388 -23.09 15.23 -24.17
CA PRO A 388 -23.06 14.27 -23.07
C PRO A 388 -21.63 13.75 -22.89
N THR A 389 -20.94 14.23 -21.86
CA THR A 389 -19.61 13.77 -21.46
C THR A 389 -19.48 13.75 -19.95
N LEU A 390 -18.78 12.76 -19.44
CA LEU A 390 -18.35 12.63 -18.04
C LEU A 390 -16.83 12.77 -17.91
N ALA A 391 -16.13 13.01 -19.02
CA ALA A 391 -14.67 13.16 -19.09
C ALA A 391 -14.20 14.63 -19.15
N ASP A 392 -15.08 15.59 -18.81
CA ASP A 392 -14.78 17.02 -18.82
C ASP A 392 -15.19 17.68 -17.49
N PHE A 393 -14.30 18.53 -16.96
CA PHE A 393 -14.52 19.30 -15.74
C PHE A 393 -15.63 20.33 -15.84
N ASN A 394 -15.90 20.81 -17.06
CA ASN A 394 -16.81 21.94 -17.33
C ASN A 394 -18.05 21.51 -18.14
N ALA A 395 -18.31 20.21 -18.23
CA ALA A 395 -19.55 19.73 -18.79
C ALA A 395 -20.73 20.19 -17.96
N ASN A 396 -21.80 20.62 -18.65
CA ASN A 396 -23.03 21.12 -18.04
C ASN A 396 -24.27 20.30 -18.48
N HIS A 397 -24.05 19.27 -19.30
CA HIS A 397 -25.13 18.46 -19.87
C HIS A 397 -25.91 17.75 -18.78
N ASP A 398 -25.24 17.32 -17.72
CA ASP A 398 -25.80 16.69 -16.53
C ASP A 398 -26.73 17.65 -15.75
N VAL A 399 -26.28 18.85 -15.40
CA VAL A 399 -27.08 19.84 -14.64
C VAL A 399 -28.24 20.38 -15.47
N ARG A 400 -28.08 20.48 -16.80
CA ARG A 400 -29.19 20.79 -17.72
C ARG A 400 -30.17 19.62 -17.85
N THR A 401 -29.68 18.38 -17.82
CA THR A 401 -30.55 17.19 -17.76
C THR A 401 -31.36 17.18 -16.46
N LEU A 402 -30.76 17.58 -15.34
CA LEU A 402 -31.48 17.79 -14.09
C LEU A 402 -32.59 18.87 -14.24
N ALA A 403 -32.32 19.98 -14.94
CA ALA A 403 -33.35 20.99 -15.22
C ALA A 403 -34.54 20.39 -15.98
N VAL A 404 -34.28 19.58 -17.01
CA VAL A 404 -35.32 18.86 -17.77
C VAL A 404 -36.15 17.97 -16.86
N ALA A 405 -35.51 17.18 -16.00
CA ALA A 405 -36.19 16.29 -15.06
C ALA A 405 -37.01 17.05 -14.00
N LEU A 406 -36.51 18.19 -13.49
CA LEU A 406 -37.25 19.05 -12.55
C LEU A 406 -38.48 19.68 -13.21
N VAL A 407 -38.38 20.13 -14.47
CA VAL A 407 -39.53 20.64 -15.22
C VAL A 407 -40.57 19.54 -15.44
N TYR A 408 -40.14 18.33 -15.80
CA TYR A 408 -41.04 17.18 -15.89
C TYR A 408 -41.73 16.92 -14.54
N ALA A 409 -40.96 16.74 -13.47
CA ALA A 409 -41.49 16.42 -12.15
C ALA A 409 -42.48 17.49 -11.65
N ARG A 410 -42.26 18.76 -12.04
CA ARG A 410 -43.15 19.85 -11.69
C ARG A 410 -44.43 19.93 -12.52
N THR A 411 -44.36 19.62 -13.81
CA THR A 411 -45.44 19.91 -14.77
C THR A 411 -46.21 18.68 -15.24
N GLY A 412 -45.60 17.50 -15.15
CA GLY A 412 -46.10 16.27 -15.76
C GLY A 412 -45.99 16.24 -17.29
N ASP A 413 -45.37 17.24 -17.94
CA ASP A 413 -45.28 17.29 -19.40
C ASP A 413 -44.32 16.21 -19.93
N ALA A 414 -44.91 15.21 -20.59
CA ALA A 414 -44.24 14.02 -21.08
C ALA A 414 -43.07 14.30 -22.03
N ARG A 415 -43.04 15.48 -22.70
CA ARG A 415 -41.92 15.86 -23.57
C ARG A 415 -40.62 16.00 -22.81
N TYR A 416 -40.65 16.53 -21.59
CA TYR A 416 -39.46 16.63 -20.75
C TYR A 416 -39.05 15.26 -20.19
N ARG A 417 -40.02 14.38 -19.89
CA ARG A 417 -39.71 12.99 -19.50
C ARG A 417 -38.92 12.28 -20.59
N GLN A 418 -39.40 12.39 -21.83
CA GLN A 418 -38.71 11.84 -23.00
C GLN A 418 -37.32 12.46 -23.19
N LYS A 419 -37.21 13.80 -23.16
CA LYS A 419 -35.92 14.50 -23.33
C LYS A 419 -34.90 14.11 -22.25
N ALA A 420 -35.32 13.96 -21.00
CA ALA A 420 -34.45 13.50 -19.92
C ALA A 420 -34.02 12.04 -20.13
N THR A 421 -34.94 11.17 -20.58
CA THR A 421 -34.64 9.77 -20.91
C THR A 421 -33.59 9.65 -22.01
N GLU A 422 -33.73 10.43 -23.08
CA GLU A 422 -32.75 10.50 -24.18
C GLU A 422 -31.39 11.00 -23.69
N ALA A 423 -31.37 12.05 -22.86
CA ALA A 423 -30.15 12.59 -22.27
C ALA A 423 -29.43 11.59 -21.35
N ILE A 424 -30.17 10.87 -20.50
CA ILE A 424 -29.63 9.80 -19.65
C ILE A 424 -29.05 8.67 -20.50
N SER A 425 -29.77 8.23 -21.54
CA SER A 425 -29.25 7.19 -22.44
C SER A 425 -27.98 7.63 -23.16
N ALA A 426 -27.85 8.91 -23.51
CA ALA A 426 -26.69 9.43 -24.22
C ALA A 426 -25.43 9.55 -23.34
N ALA A 427 -25.61 9.64 -22.02
CA ALA A 427 -24.53 9.76 -21.04
C ALA A 427 -23.85 8.42 -20.68
N ILE A 428 -24.53 7.29 -20.89
CA ILE A 428 -23.99 5.96 -20.56
C ILE A 428 -22.68 5.71 -21.31
N GLY A 429 -21.60 5.41 -20.58
CA GLY A 429 -20.28 5.10 -21.13
C GLY A 429 -19.50 6.31 -21.64
N LYS A 430 -19.82 7.53 -21.18
CA LYS A 430 -19.16 8.78 -21.59
C LYS A 430 -18.09 9.27 -20.61
N GLU A 431 -17.67 8.43 -19.69
CA GLU A 431 -16.62 8.65 -18.70
C GLU A 431 -15.21 8.31 -19.21
N ALA A 432 -15.12 7.57 -20.31
CA ALA A 432 -13.86 7.08 -20.85
C ALA A 432 -12.85 8.21 -21.13
N GLY A 433 -11.61 8.03 -20.66
CA GLY A 433 -10.51 9.00 -20.83
C GLY A 433 -10.49 10.15 -19.82
N GLY A 434 -11.46 10.22 -18.91
CA GLY A 434 -11.52 11.21 -17.84
C GLY A 434 -10.75 10.82 -16.56
N LEU A 435 -10.84 11.68 -15.56
CA LEU A 435 -10.46 11.40 -14.16
C LEU A 435 -11.71 11.05 -13.35
N VAL A 436 -11.54 10.35 -12.21
CA VAL A 436 -12.65 10.00 -11.32
C VAL A 436 -13.48 11.22 -10.94
N ILE A 437 -12.83 12.34 -10.62
CA ILE A 437 -13.53 13.58 -10.23
C ILE A 437 -14.37 14.20 -11.37
N MET A 438 -13.96 14.04 -12.63
CA MET A 438 -14.74 14.53 -13.78
C MET A 438 -15.99 13.68 -13.92
N MET A 439 -15.86 12.36 -13.85
CA MET A 439 -17.01 11.48 -13.92
C MET A 439 -17.94 11.73 -12.73
N ALA A 440 -17.40 11.79 -11.52
CA ALA A 440 -18.19 11.83 -10.30
C ALA A 440 -18.99 13.13 -10.14
N ARG A 441 -18.46 14.28 -10.58
CA ARG A 441 -19.22 15.53 -10.52
C ARG A 441 -20.41 15.52 -11.48
N ASN A 442 -20.24 14.93 -12.68
CA ASN A 442 -21.28 14.88 -13.70
C ASN A 442 -22.33 13.77 -13.47
N LEU A 443 -21.93 12.65 -12.84
CA LEU A 443 -22.77 11.45 -12.75
C LEU A 443 -24.01 11.66 -11.88
N VAL A 444 -23.88 12.39 -10.76
CA VAL A 444 -24.93 12.53 -9.74
C VAL A 444 -26.24 13.13 -10.28
N CYS A 445 -26.14 14.12 -11.18
CA CYS A 445 -27.32 14.77 -11.78
C CYS A 445 -28.11 13.81 -12.68
N TYR A 446 -27.46 12.90 -13.40
CA TYR A 446 -28.18 11.89 -14.20
C TYR A 446 -28.94 10.90 -13.31
N ILE A 447 -28.36 10.52 -12.16
CA ILE A 447 -29.02 9.61 -11.22
C ILE A 447 -30.24 10.28 -10.59
N ILE A 448 -30.11 11.54 -10.17
CA ILE A 448 -31.24 12.33 -9.66
C ILE A 448 -32.29 12.51 -10.75
N ALA A 449 -31.88 12.81 -11.98
CA ALA A 449 -32.81 12.94 -13.10
C ALA A 449 -33.58 11.63 -13.36
N ALA A 450 -32.91 10.48 -13.31
CA ALA A 450 -33.53 9.16 -13.48
C ALA A 450 -34.57 8.87 -12.39
N ASP A 451 -34.30 9.24 -11.14
CA ASP A 451 -35.25 9.15 -10.01
C ASP A 451 -36.48 10.06 -10.24
N LEU A 452 -36.24 11.33 -10.57
CA LEU A 452 -37.29 12.33 -10.79
C LEU A 452 -38.24 11.99 -11.94
N ILE A 453 -37.74 11.32 -12.99
CA ILE A 453 -38.58 10.88 -14.11
C ILE A 453 -39.20 9.50 -13.90
N ASP A 454 -38.96 8.85 -12.75
CA ASP A 454 -39.33 7.46 -12.48
C ASP A 454 -38.94 6.55 -13.67
N LEU A 455 -37.64 6.58 -14.01
CA LEU A 455 -37.09 5.88 -15.18
C LEU A 455 -37.39 4.38 -15.13
N LYS A 456 -37.34 3.80 -13.92
CA LYS A 456 -37.65 2.39 -13.66
C LYS A 456 -39.02 1.97 -14.19
N THR A 457 -40.04 2.80 -13.98
CA THR A 457 -41.39 2.50 -14.45
C THR A 457 -41.60 2.95 -15.90
N TYR A 458 -40.95 4.04 -16.31
CA TYR A 458 -41.09 4.61 -17.65
C TYR A 458 -40.46 3.77 -18.76
N ASP A 459 -39.18 3.43 -18.59
CA ASP A 459 -38.37 2.68 -19.54
C ASP A 459 -37.51 1.66 -18.77
N PRO A 460 -38.09 0.50 -18.40
CA PRO A 460 -37.39 -0.53 -17.64
C PRO A 460 -36.15 -1.07 -18.35
N ALA A 461 -36.11 -1.02 -19.69
CA ALA A 461 -34.98 -1.51 -20.47
C ALA A 461 -33.79 -0.56 -20.36
N LEU A 462 -34.03 0.76 -20.49
CA LEU A 462 -33.00 1.75 -20.23
C LEU A 462 -32.59 1.78 -18.75
N ASP A 463 -33.53 1.67 -17.81
CA ASP A 463 -33.22 1.58 -16.37
C ASP A 463 -32.28 0.41 -16.09
N GLY A 464 -32.53 -0.78 -16.66
CA GLY A 464 -31.65 -1.93 -16.52
C GLY A 464 -30.21 -1.66 -17.00
N ARG A 465 -30.06 -0.99 -18.15
CA ARG A 465 -28.74 -0.59 -18.68
C ARG A 465 -28.09 0.48 -17.79
N PHE A 466 -28.86 1.45 -17.32
CA PHE A 466 -28.39 2.53 -16.47
C PHE A 466 -27.90 1.99 -15.12
N ARG A 467 -28.66 1.10 -14.47
CA ARG A 467 -28.28 0.40 -13.23
C ARG A 467 -26.98 -0.40 -13.40
N ALA A 468 -26.87 -1.14 -14.50
CA ALA A 468 -25.65 -1.91 -14.79
C ALA A 468 -24.43 -0.98 -14.95
N TRP A 469 -24.60 0.13 -15.67
CA TRP A 469 -23.53 1.13 -15.87
C TRP A 469 -23.09 1.77 -14.57
N ILE A 470 -24.02 2.33 -13.78
CA ILE A 470 -23.65 3.01 -12.53
C ILE A 470 -23.11 2.05 -11.47
N SER A 471 -23.55 0.78 -11.48
CA SER A 471 -22.96 -0.25 -10.62
C SER A 471 -21.50 -0.53 -11.00
N ALA A 472 -21.17 -0.59 -12.28
CA ALA A 472 -19.81 -0.79 -12.77
C ALA A 472 -18.92 0.43 -12.51
N ALA A 473 -19.45 1.65 -12.71
CA ALA A 473 -18.73 2.91 -12.54
C ALA A 473 -18.15 3.08 -11.11
N ARG A 474 -18.74 2.45 -10.08
CA ARG A 474 -18.20 2.43 -8.71
C ARG A 474 -16.78 1.85 -8.62
N TYR A 475 -16.50 0.85 -9.45
CA TYR A 475 -15.29 0.03 -9.42
C TYR A 475 -14.38 0.24 -10.62
N GLU A 476 -14.82 1.03 -11.61
CA GLU A 476 -14.02 1.30 -12.80
C GLU A 476 -12.70 1.99 -12.43
N GLN A 477 -11.62 1.47 -13.00
CA GLN A 477 -10.26 1.94 -12.75
C GLN A 477 -9.89 3.05 -13.74
N PHE A 478 -9.77 4.27 -13.23
CA PHE A 478 -9.21 5.41 -13.92
C PHE A 478 -7.72 5.59 -13.58
N SER A 479 -7.08 6.55 -14.26
CA SER A 479 -5.67 6.87 -14.01
C SER A 479 -5.39 7.38 -12.58
N ASP A 480 -6.38 7.96 -11.91
CA ASP A 480 -6.27 8.53 -10.57
C ASP A 480 -6.97 7.71 -9.45
N GLY A 481 -7.64 6.60 -9.79
CA GLY A 481 -8.28 5.71 -8.82
C GLY A 481 -9.61 5.14 -9.30
N THR A 482 -10.45 4.74 -8.34
CA THR A 482 -11.87 4.37 -8.57
C THR A 482 -12.77 5.36 -7.83
N LEU A 483 -14.06 5.42 -8.16
CA LEU A 483 -15.03 6.27 -7.43
C LEU A 483 -15.04 5.96 -5.93
N ILE A 484 -15.10 4.68 -5.56
CA ILE A 484 -15.04 4.25 -4.15
C ILE A 484 -13.68 4.60 -3.53
N GLY A 485 -12.59 4.32 -4.25
CA GLY A 485 -11.23 4.54 -3.76
C GLY A 485 -10.93 6.01 -3.46
N GLU A 486 -11.32 6.93 -4.35
CA GLU A 486 -11.10 8.35 -4.14
C GLU A 486 -12.00 8.92 -3.03
N HIS A 487 -13.26 8.47 -2.92
CA HIS A 487 -14.12 8.84 -1.79
C HIS A 487 -13.50 8.44 -0.44
N GLU A 488 -12.92 7.25 -0.35
CA GLU A 488 -12.31 6.74 0.88
C GLU A 488 -10.94 7.35 1.17
N ARG A 489 -10.19 7.78 0.15
CA ARG A 489 -8.80 8.22 0.32
C ARG A 489 -8.63 9.72 0.46
N ARG A 490 -9.53 10.55 -0.08
CA ARG A 490 -9.32 12.01 -0.20
C ARG A 490 -10.17 12.81 0.79
N ALA A 491 -9.52 13.53 1.70
CA ALA A 491 -10.17 14.47 2.62
C ALA A 491 -10.41 15.87 1.98
N ASN A 492 -10.78 15.94 0.70
CA ASN A 492 -10.98 17.18 -0.05
C ASN A 492 -12.05 17.00 -1.14
N ASN A 493 -12.19 17.95 -2.06
CA ASN A 493 -13.20 17.94 -3.12
C ASN A 493 -13.08 16.75 -4.08
N HIS A 494 -11.88 16.19 -4.25
CA HIS A 494 -11.70 14.94 -5.00
C HIS A 494 -12.30 13.72 -4.27
N GLY A 495 -12.58 13.82 -2.98
CA GLY A 495 -13.32 12.81 -2.22
C GLY A 495 -14.81 13.09 -2.11
N THR A 496 -15.20 14.36 -1.94
CA THR A 496 -16.63 14.72 -1.79
C THR A 496 -17.43 14.58 -3.08
N MET A 497 -16.83 14.83 -4.25
CA MET A 497 -17.50 14.64 -5.54
C MET A 497 -17.81 13.16 -5.80
N PRO A 498 -16.86 12.22 -5.67
CA PRO A 498 -17.14 10.79 -5.66
C PRO A 498 -18.11 10.36 -4.57
N GLY A 499 -18.02 10.92 -3.36
CA GLY A 499 -18.94 10.62 -2.26
C GLY A 499 -20.40 10.96 -2.58
N ALA A 500 -20.65 12.11 -3.23
CA ALA A 500 -21.98 12.50 -3.69
C ALA A 500 -22.56 11.50 -4.72
N SER A 501 -21.77 11.15 -5.73
CA SER A 501 -22.18 10.16 -6.74
C SER A 501 -22.35 8.77 -6.13
N ARG A 502 -21.47 8.33 -5.24
CA ARG A 502 -21.59 7.04 -4.52
C ARG A 502 -22.90 6.95 -3.76
N ALA A 503 -23.22 7.97 -2.96
CA ALA A 503 -24.48 8.02 -2.22
C ALA A 503 -25.71 7.94 -3.14
N ALA A 504 -25.68 8.64 -4.29
CA ALA A 504 -26.77 8.57 -5.26
C ALA A 504 -26.89 7.16 -5.88
N ILE A 505 -25.77 6.54 -6.24
CA ILE A 505 -25.74 5.17 -6.78
C ILE A 505 -26.32 4.20 -5.76
N ASP A 506 -25.86 4.25 -4.51
CA ASP A 506 -26.26 3.33 -3.45
C ASP A 506 -27.77 3.39 -3.21
N VAL A 507 -28.34 4.60 -3.14
CA VAL A 507 -29.79 4.80 -3.01
C VAL A 507 -30.54 4.30 -4.23
N TYR A 508 -30.09 4.66 -5.45
CA TYR A 508 -30.77 4.28 -6.68
C TYR A 508 -30.77 2.76 -6.90
N LEU A 509 -29.67 2.08 -6.56
CA LEU A 509 -29.52 0.63 -6.64
C LEU A 509 -30.20 -0.13 -5.48
N GLY A 510 -30.49 0.54 -4.36
CA GLY A 510 -30.97 -0.10 -3.14
C GLY A 510 -29.86 -0.80 -2.33
N ASP A 511 -28.61 -0.41 -2.55
CA ASP A 511 -27.43 -0.98 -1.88
C ASP A 511 -27.22 -0.31 -0.51
N MET A 512 -28.02 -0.73 0.47
CA MET A 512 -27.99 -0.14 1.81
C MET A 512 -26.69 -0.45 2.57
N GLN A 513 -25.97 -1.50 2.19
CA GLN A 513 -24.69 -1.85 2.78
C GLN A 513 -23.61 -0.85 2.35
N ASP A 514 -23.49 -0.59 1.04
CA ASP A 514 -22.54 0.41 0.57
C ASP A 514 -22.96 1.83 1.01
N LEU A 515 -24.26 2.12 1.08
CA LEU A 515 -24.75 3.39 1.64
C LEU A 515 -24.29 3.62 3.08
N ALA A 516 -24.33 2.57 3.93
CA ALA A 516 -23.84 2.65 5.30
C ALA A 516 -22.34 2.93 5.36
N ARG A 517 -21.56 2.32 4.45
CA ARG A 517 -20.12 2.59 4.32
C ARG A 517 -19.88 4.03 3.82
N THR A 518 -20.65 4.48 2.83
CA THR A 518 -20.64 5.85 2.31
C THR A 518 -20.90 6.87 3.44
N ALA A 519 -21.89 6.61 4.28
CA ALA A 519 -22.21 7.43 5.46
C ALA A 519 -21.07 7.45 6.48
N GLN A 520 -20.45 6.29 6.76
CA GLN A 520 -19.31 6.20 7.68
C GLN A 520 -18.10 7.02 7.20
N VAL A 521 -17.76 6.92 5.92
CA VAL A 521 -16.66 7.68 5.30
C VAL A 521 -16.95 9.18 5.37
N PHE A 522 -18.17 9.59 5.02
CA PHE A 522 -18.59 10.99 5.12
C PHE A 522 -18.55 11.52 6.55
N ARG A 523 -18.92 10.69 7.53
CA ARG A 523 -18.83 11.05 8.96
C ARG A 523 -17.39 11.34 9.39
N GLY A 524 -16.42 10.58 8.88
CA GLY A 524 -15.00 10.90 9.02
C GLY A 524 -14.59 12.18 8.32
N TRP A 525 -15.10 12.42 7.10
CA TRP A 525 -14.80 13.63 6.33
C TRP A 525 -15.23 14.89 7.09
N VAL A 526 -16.43 14.89 7.69
CA VAL A 526 -16.90 16.03 8.51
C VAL A 526 -16.18 16.19 9.86
N GLY A 527 -15.20 15.33 10.18
CA GLY A 527 -14.29 15.48 11.33
C GLY A 527 -14.27 14.31 12.31
N ASP A 528 -15.19 13.34 12.21
CA ASP A 528 -15.27 12.20 13.14
C ASP A 528 -14.25 11.11 12.80
N ARG A 529 -13.00 11.29 13.21
CA ARG A 529 -11.94 10.29 12.98
C ARG A 529 -12.24 8.93 13.61
N SER A 530 -13.11 8.86 14.63
CA SER A 530 -13.50 7.57 15.22
C SER A 530 -14.40 6.76 14.30
N ALA A 531 -15.20 7.45 13.48
CA ALA A 531 -16.03 6.82 12.44
C ALA A 531 -15.18 6.39 11.24
N TYR A 532 -14.28 7.26 10.76
CA TYR A 532 -13.39 6.95 9.64
C TYR A 532 -12.13 7.84 9.63
N ALA A 533 -10.95 7.22 9.51
CA ALA A 533 -9.66 7.90 9.52
C ALA A 533 -8.72 7.48 8.36
N GLY A 534 -9.25 6.80 7.33
CA GLY A 534 -8.46 6.24 6.23
C GLY A 534 -8.00 7.25 5.17
N PHE A 535 -8.23 8.55 5.38
CA PHE A 535 -7.82 9.58 4.42
C PHE A 535 -6.30 9.77 4.38
N SER A 536 -5.82 10.07 3.18
CA SER A 536 -4.45 10.54 2.94
C SER A 536 -4.42 12.05 2.90
N TYR A 537 -3.45 12.64 3.60
CA TYR A 537 -3.22 14.09 3.65
C TYR A 537 -1.88 14.42 2.97
N THR A 538 -1.76 15.66 2.51
CA THR A 538 -0.48 16.11 1.92
C THR A 538 0.55 16.50 2.98
N ASN A 539 1.78 16.77 2.55
CA ASN A 539 2.86 17.16 3.47
C ASN A 539 2.65 18.55 4.10
N ASP A 540 1.85 19.43 3.48
CA ASP A 540 1.49 20.70 4.08
C ASP A 540 0.26 20.54 4.97
N LEU A 541 0.51 20.45 6.27
CA LEU A 541 -0.50 20.37 7.33
C LEU A 541 -0.62 21.70 8.09
N SER A 542 -0.13 22.80 7.53
CA SER A 542 -0.08 24.09 8.22
C SER A 542 -1.47 24.63 8.60
N TRP A 543 -2.49 24.35 7.78
CA TRP A 543 -3.88 24.70 8.05
C TRP A 543 -4.59 23.77 9.04
N GLN A 544 -4.02 22.61 9.38
CA GLN A 544 -4.61 21.72 10.38
C GLN A 544 -4.43 22.31 11.78
N ALA A 545 -5.51 22.32 12.57
CA ALA A 545 -5.42 22.71 13.98
C ALA A 545 -4.54 21.74 14.79
N ASP A 546 -4.64 20.43 14.51
CA ASP A 546 -3.76 19.38 15.04
C ASP A 546 -3.15 18.58 13.86
N PRO A 547 -1.90 18.88 13.44
CA PRO A 547 -1.22 18.15 12.38
C PRO A 547 -1.01 16.66 12.66
N THR A 548 -1.09 16.21 13.91
CA THR A 548 -0.97 14.78 14.27
C THR A 548 -2.29 14.03 14.08
N LYS A 549 -3.41 14.75 13.99
CA LYS A 549 -4.76 14.22 13.81
C LYS A 549 -5.52 15.02 12.74
N PRO A 550 -5.02 15.04 11.49
CA PRO A 550 -5.61 15.89 10.45
C PRO A 550 -7.07 15.54 10.15
N VAL A 551 -7.88 16.53 9.81
CA VAL A 551 -9.31 16.42 9.49
C VAL A 551 -9.63 17.19 8.22
N ALA A 552 -10.78 16.93 7.59
CA ALA A 552 -11.21 17.71 6.42
C ALA A 552 -11.88 19.04 6.82
N ILE A 553 -12.52 19.08 7.99
CA ILE A 553 -13.06 20.28 8.63
C ILE A 553 -12.50 20.36 10.05
N ASP A 554 -11.87 21.48 10.40
CA ASP A 554 -11.33 21.72 11.73
C ASP A 554 -12.45 21.78 12.80
N PRO A 555 -12.18 21.28 14.02
CA PRO A 555 -13.19 21.10 15.06
C PRO A 555 -13.60 22.42 15.72
N VAL A 556 -14.68 22.35 16.51
CA VAL A 556 -15.17 23.50 17.30
C VAL A 556 -14.05 24.07 18.17
N GLY A 557 -13.90 25.40 18.16
CA GLY A 557 -12.91 26.11 18.95
C GLY A 557 -11.46 25.96 18.48
N ALA A 558 -11.22 25.29 17.35
CA ALA A 558 -9.90 25.25 16.72
C ALA A 558 -9.38 26.67 16.47
N SER A 559 -8.11 26.92 16.80
CA SER A 559 -7.47 28.21 16.59
C SER A 559 -5.97 28.05 16.39
N LYS A 560 -5.37 29.00 15.67
CA LYS A 560 -3.94 29.05 15.42
C LYS A 560 -3.49 30.50 15.28
N ASP A 561 -2.42 30.86 15.99
CA ASP A 561 -1.85 32.20 16.01
C ASP A 561 -2.88 33.32 16.33
N GLY A 562 -3.85 33.02 17.19
CA GLY A 562 -4.90 33.96 17.60
C GLY A 562 -6.07 34.08 16.60
N HIS A 563 -6.04 33.35 15.50
CA HIS A 563 -7.13 33.28 14.52
C HIS A 563 -7.93 31.99 14.69
N SER A 564 -9.26 32.09 14.54
CA SER A 564 -10.13 30.91 14.54
C SER A 564 -9.88 30.07 13.29
N LEU A 565 -9.75 28.76 13.49
CA LEU A 565 -9.79 27.73 12.45
C LEU A 565 -11.07 26.89 12.54
N ASP A 566 -11.98 27.19 13.46
CA ASP A 566 -13.25 26.47 13.59
C ASP A 566 -14.02 26.48 12.26
N GLY A 567 -14.24 25.29 11.69
CA GLY A 567 -14.89 25.13 10.39
C GLY A 567 -13.97 25.33 9.18
N ALA A 568 -12.71 25.72 9.36
CA ALA A 568 -11.76 25.78 8.25
C ALA A 568 -11.68 24.40 7.56
N MET A 569 -11.49 24.40 6.25
CA MET A 569 -11.31 23.18 5.46
C MET A 569 -9.84 23.07 5.04
N PRO A 570 -8.95 22.43 5.83
CA PRO A 570 -7.50 22.63 5.67
C PRO A 570 -6.96 22.20 4.30
N GLU A 571 -7.45 21.09 3.77
CA GLU A 571 -7.03 20.57 2.46
C GLU A 571 -7.45 21.46 1.29
N GLU A 572 -8.50 22.27 1.46
CA GLU A 572 -8.95 23.25 0.47
C GLU A 572 -8.25 24.60 0.65
N MET A 573 -8.07 25.04 1.90
CA MET A 573 -7.41 26.31 2.24
C MET A 573 -5.94 26.31 1.82
N ARG A 574 -5.22 25.21 2.04
CA ARG A 574 -3.81 25.08 1.63
C ARG A 574 -3.59 25.19 0.11
N ARG A 575 -4.65 25.07 -0.70
CA ARG A 575 -4.56 25.25 -2.17
C ARG A 575 -4.30 26.70 -2.56
N GLY A 576 -4.62 27.65 -1.68
CA GLY A 576 -4.17 29.03 -1.81
C GLY A 576 -2.70 29.16 -1.41
N CYS A 577 -2.40 28.86 -0.15
CA CYS A 577 -1.05 28.83 0.40
C CYS A 577 -1.02 28.15 1.79
N ALA A 578 0.18 27.88 2.31
CA ALA A 578 0.36 27.54 3.72
C ALA A 578 -0.24 28.61 4.63
N ILE A 579 -0.57 28.24 5.88
CA ILE A 579 -1.30 29.13 6.79
C ILE A 579 -0.60 30.48 6.94
N GLN A 580 -1.35 31.54 6.67
CA GLN A 580 -0.96 32.93 6.89
C GLN A 580 -2.21 33.82 6.93
N TRP A 581 -2.04 35.04 7.43
CA TRP A 581 -3.10 36.04 7.54
C TRP A 581 -2.65 37.36 6.89
N PRO A 582 -3.43 37.93 5.95
CA PRO A 582 -4.67 37.39 5.37
C PRO A 582 -4.44 36.07 4.60
N PRO A 583 -5.43 35.16 4.54
CA PRO A 583 -5.28 33.90 3.80
C PRO A 583 -5.15 34.17 2.29
N CYS A 584 -4.40 33.32 1.57
CA CYS A 584 -4.36 33.41 0.11
C CYS A 584 -5.67 32.89 -0.47
N LYS A 585 -6.28 33.70 -1.34
CA LYS A 585 -7.55 33.38 -1.99
C LYS A 585 -7.50 32.05 -2.74
N THR A 586 -8.51 31.22 -2.50
CA THR A 586 -8.78 29.96 -3.21
C THR A 586 -10.29 29.74 -3.27
N GLY A 587 -10.80 29.21 -4.38
CA GLY A 587 -12.24 28.85 -4.54
C GLY A 587 -12.56 27.43 -4.09
N TYR A 588 -11.53 26.63 -3.79
CA TYR A 588 -11.68 25.22 -3.47
C TYR A 588 -12.53 24.90 -2.22
N PRO A 589 -12.62 25.75 -1.19
CA PRO A 589 -13.54 25.50 -0.08
C PRO A 589 -15.01 25.40 -0.53
N TRP A 590 -15.45 26.29 -1.42
CA TRP A 590 -16.81 26.21 -1.97
C TRP A 590 -16.98 24.99 -2.89
N GLU A 591 -15.98 24.65 -3.70
CA GLU A 591 -16.00 23.42 -4.52
C GLU A 591 -16.07 22.16 -3.64
N GLY A 592 -15.36 22.11 -2.52
CA GLY A 592 -15.44 21.01 -1.55
C GLY A 592 -16.84 20.85 -0.99
N LEU A 593 -17.49 21.98 -0.65
CA LEU A 593 -18.87 22.02 -0.18
C LEU A 593 -19.89 21.57 -1.22
N GLN A 594 -19.65 21.79 -2.52
CA GLN A 594 -20.56 21.31 -3.58
C GLN A 594 -20.78 19.79 -3.49
N GLY A 595 -19.71 19.00 -3.39
CA GLY A 595 -19.81 17.55 -3.20
C GLY A 595 -20.41 17.18 -1.84
N ALA A 596 -19.92 17.83 -0.77
CA ALA A 596 -20.28 17.47 0.60
C ALA A 596 -21.78 17.71 0.89
N LEU A 597 -22.34 18.81 0.40
CA LEU A 597 -23.75 19.13 0.60
C LEU A 597 -24.68 18.22 -0.22
N VAL A 598 -24.24 17.81 -1.42
CA VAL A 598 -25.03 16.87 -2.22
C VAL A 598 -25.10 15.51 -1.51
N GLN A 599 -23.95 15.01 -1.09
CA GLN A 599 -23.84 13.76 -0.31
C GLN A 599 -24.64 13.82 0.99
N ALA A 600 -24.52 14.91 1.75
CA ALA A 600 -25.27 15.13 2.97
C ALA A 600 -26.79 15.10 2.71
N ASN A 601 -27.28 15.80 1.68
CA ASN A 601 -28.71 15.78 1.41
C ASN A 601 -29.22 14.37 1.14
N ILE A 602 -28.55 13.63 0.24
CA ILE A 602 -28.94 12.25 -0.11
C ILE A 602 -28.97 11.38 1.15
N LEU A 603 -27.91 11.41 1.97
CA LEU A 603 -27.86 10.66 3.22
C LEU A 603 -28.97 11.10 4.20
N SER A 604 -29.23 12.40 4.35
CA SER A 604 -30.27 12.89 5.25
C SER A 604 -31.65 12.37 4.88
N ARG A 605 -31.92 12.24 3.57
CA ARG A 605 -33.17 11.68 3.07
C ARG A 605 -33.30 10.19 3.36
N GLN A 606 -32.19 9.49 3.58
CA GLN A 606 -32.13 8.10 4.03
C GLN A 606 -32.13 7.97 5.57
N GLY A 607 -32.43 9.05 6.30
CA GLY A 607 -32.60 9.05 7.75
C GLY A 607 -31.33 9.32 8.56
N TYR A 608 -30.19 9.58 7.92
CA TYR A 608 -28.97 9.95 8.65
C TYR A 608 -29.03 11.40 9.14
N ASP A 609 -28.70 11.66 10.41
CA ASP A 609 -28.68 13.01 10.99
C ASP A 609 -27.41 13.81 10.62
N VAL A 610 -27.04 13.80 9.33
CA VAL A 610 -25.80 14.39 8.82
C VAL A 610 -25.66 15.88 9.10
N TRP A 611 -26.79 16.60 9.17
CA TRP A 611 -26.80 18.04 9.36
C TRP A 611 -26.33 18.45 10.76
N ASN A 612 -26.39 17.54 11.74
CA ASN A 612 -25.90 17.77 13.09
C ASN A 612 -24.54 17.11 13.38
N TRP A 613 -23.98 16.36 12.43
CA TRP A 613 -22.70 15.68 12.65
C TRP A 613 -21.56 16.64 12.97
N GLN A 614 -20.74 16.22 13.93
CA GLN A 614 -19.58 16.95 14.41
C GLN A 614 -19.92 18.41 14.69
N ASP A 615 -20.97 18.70 15.47
CA ASP A 615 -21.43 20.05 15.83
C ASP A 615 -21.85 20.94 14.64
N ARG A 616 -22.52 20.35 13.66
CA ARG A 616 -22.93 21.00 12.39
C ARG A 616 -21.72 21.45 11.57
N ALA A 617 -20.76 20.55 11.34
CA ALA A 617 -19.50 20.85 10.66
C ALA A 617 -19.67 21.56 9.31
N LEU A 618 -20.63 21.15 8.48
CA LEU A 618 -20.88 21.80 7.19
C LEU A 618 -21.36 23.26 7.34
N LEU A 619 -22.17 23.56 8.37
CA LEU A 619 -22.54 24.94 8.68
C LEU A 619 -21.33 25.73 9.18
N ARG A 620 -20.52 25.15 10.06
CA ARG A 620 -19.31 25.83 10.55
C ARG A 620 -18.32 26.15 9.43
N ALA A 621 -18.22 25.28 8.44
CA ALA A 621 -17.43 25.57 7.25
C ALA A 621 -17.92 26.80 6.48
N VAL A 622 -19.24 27.00 6.38
CA VAL A 622 -19.81 28.23 5.81
C VAL A 622 -19.60 29.43 6.75
N VAL A 623 -19.71 29.26 8.07
CA VAL A 623 -19.42 30.31 9.06
C VAL A 623 -17.97 30.79 8.95
N PHE A 624 -17.02 29.87 8.75
CA PHE A 624 -15.61 30.21 8.52
C PHE A 624 -15.44 31.06 7.26
N LEU A 625 -16.06 30.65 6.13
CA LEU A 625 -16.00 31.37 4.86
C LEU A 625 -16.67 32.75 4.94
N ASP A 626 -17.81 32.87 5.64
CA ASP A 626 -18.48 34.14 5.92
C ASP A 626 -17.61 35.06 6.79
N GLY A 627 -16.90 34.51 7.77
CA GLY A 627 -15.97 35.25 8.63
C GLY A 627 -14.83 35.89 7.82
N ILE A 628 -14.15 35.11 6.97
CA ILE A 628 -13.06 35.62 6.14
C ILE A 628 -13.56 36.53 5.01
N GLU A 629 -14.78 36.34 4.50
CA GLU A 629 -15.44 37.30 3.59
C GLU A 629 -15.63 38.66 4.27
N LYS A 630 -16.21 38.68 5.47
CA LYS A 630 -16.45 39.93 6.21
C LYS A 630 -15.15 40.65 6.58
N GLN A 631 -14.09 39.89 6.85
CA GLN A 631 -12.81 40.47 7.27
C GLN A 631 -11.94 40.92 6.09
N TYR A 632 -11.92 40.17 4.99
CA TYR A 632 -10.95 40.37 3.91
C TYR A 632 -11.58 40.59 2.52
N GLY A 633 -12.85 40.23 2.34
CA GLY A 633 -13.59 40.35 1.08
C GLY A 633 -13.17 39.35 -0.01
N GLY A 634 -14.09 39.07 -0.92
CA GLY A 634 -13.83 38.27 -2.12
C GLY A 634 -13.72 36.75 -1.89
N TRP A 635 -14.18 36.25 -0.76
CA TRP A 635 -14.28 34.84 -0.38
C TRP A 635 -15.68 34.27 -0.53
N TRP A 636 -16.71 35.09 -0.69
CA TRP A 636 -18.07 34.61 -0.88
C TRP A 636 -18.23 33.76 -2.15
N ALA A 637 -19.25 32.89 -2.18
CA ALA A 637 -19.54 32.01 -3.32
C ALA A 637 -19.78 32.82 -4.60
N THR A 638 -19.13 32.42 -5.70
CA THR A 638 -19.25 33.05 -7.03
C THR A 638 -19.27 32.00 -8.13
N GLY A 639 -19.61 32.39 -9.37
CA GLY A 639 -19.57 31.46 -10.51
C GLY A 639 -20.46 30.24 -10.31
N ASP A 640 -19.88 29.05 -10.44
CA ASP A 640 -20.55 27.75 -10.30
C ASP A 640 -20.81 27.33 -8.83
N ASP A 641 -20.38 28.13 -7.84
CA ASP A 641 -20.65 27.89 -6.42
C ASP A 641 -21.94 28.57 -5.92
N THR A 642 -22.57 29.46 -6.70
CA THR A 642 -23.66 30.33 -6.20
C THR A 642 -24.95 29.59 -5.84
N TRP A 643 -25.08 28.32 -6.24
CA TRP A 643 -26.20 27.47 -5.83
C TRP A 643 -26.07 27.01 -4.36
N VAL A 644 -24.85 26.97 -3.81
CA VAL A 644 -24.57 26.44 -2.46
C VAL A 644 -25.25 27.26 -1.36
N PRO A 645 -25.13 28.61 -1.30
CA PRO A 645 -25.73 29.39 -0.21
C PRO A 645 -27.25 29.27 -0.12
N TRP A 646 -27.97 29.15 -1.24
CA TRP A 646 -29.42 28.90 -1.24
C TRP A 646 -29.76 27.63 -0.48
N PHE A 647 -29.01 26.57 -0.75
CA PHE A 647 -29.26 25.28 -0.14
C PHE A 647 -28.89 25.26 1.34
N VAL A 648 -27.75 25.87 1.71
CA VAL A 648 -27.33 26.05 3.11
C VAL A 648 -28.41 26.81 3.91
N ASN A 649 -28.92 27.92 3.37
CA ASN A 649 -30.00 28.70 4.00
C ASN A 649 -31.26 27.87 4.25
N TYR A 650 -31.62 27.02 3.29
CA TYR A 650 -32.77 26.15 3.43
C TYR A 650 -32.58 25.08 4.51
N VAL A 651 -31.46 24.34 4.50
CA VAL A 651 -31.25 23.21 5.42
C VAL A 651 -30.96 23.66 6.85
N TYR A 652 -30.27 24.79 7.05
CA TYR A 652 -29.91 25.30 8.38
C TYR A 652 -30.82 26.43 8.88
N GLY A 653 -31.75 26.93 8.06
CA GLY A 653 -32.59 28.08 8.42
C GLY A 653 -31.79 29.38 8.57
N THR A 654 -30.66 29.50 7.88
CA THR A 654 -29.81 30.71 7.89
C THR A 654 -30.26 31.73 6.84
N SER A 655 -29.60 32.88 6.78
CA SER A 655 -29.91 33.97 5.84
C SER A 655 -28.64 34.59 5.26
N TYR A 656 -27.71 33.75 4.81
CA TYR A 656 -26.51 34.19 4.12
C TYR A 656 -26.83 34.84 2.76
N PRO A 657 -26.00 35.77 2.27
CA PRO A 657 -26.21 36.43 0.99
C PRO A 657 -26.33 35.43 -0.18
N THR A 658 -27.36 35.60 -1.01
CA THR A 658 -27.57 34.80 -2.21
C THR A 658 -27.58 35.68 -3.46
N THR A 659 -27.16 35.09 -4.58
CA THR A 659 -27.31 35.65 -5.94
C THR A 659 -28.02 34.62 -6.80
N THR A 660 -28.15 34.83 -8.12
CA THR A 660 -28.69 33.78 -9.01
C THR A 660 -27.90 32.48 -8.85
N ALA A 661 -28.60 31.35 -8.65
CA ALA A 661 -27.95 30.05 -8.65
C ALA A 661 -27.56 29.68 -10.09
N ASN A 662 -26.26 29.64 -10.36
CA ASN A 662 -25.75 29.21 -11.65
C ASN A 662 -25.71 27.68 -11.72
N ILE A 663 -25.43 27.17 -12.93
CA ILE A 663 -25.09 25.76 -13.11
C ILE A 663 -23.78 25.50 -12.34
N GLY A 664 -23.86 24.61 -11.35
CA GLY A 664 -22.73 24.15 -10.57
C GLY A 664 -21.98 23.00 -11.24
N LYS A 665 -20.97 22.46 -10.54
CA LYS A 665 -20.16 21.33 -11.02
C LYS A 665 -20.89 19.98 -10.93
N ASN A 666 -21.85 19.87 -10.02
CA ASN A 666 -22.59 18.65 -9.73
C ASN A 666 -24.05 18.87 -9.33
N MET A 667 -24.52 20.12 -9.33
CA MET A 667 -25.86 20.51 -8.90
C MET A 667 -26.19 21.92 -9.43
N GLY A 668 -27.46 22.32 -9.37
CA GLY A 668 -27.88 23.66 -9.73
C GLY A 668 -29.34 23.92 -9.34
N TRP A 669 -29.89 25.07 -9.75
CA TRP A 669 -31.32 25.40 -9.63
C TRP A 669 -31.86 25.46 -8.20
N THR A 670 -31.00 25.64 -7.21
CA THR A 670 -31.39 25.68 -5.79
C THR A 670 -32.10 26.97 -5.39
N ASP A 671 -31.95 28.04 -6.17
CA ASP A 671 -32.78 29.24 -6.05
C ASP A 671 -34.24 28.96 -6.38
N TRP A 672 -34.54 28.08 -7.34
CA TRP A 672 -35.90 27.64 -7.61
C TRP A 672 -36.38 26.59 -6.60
N MET A 673 -35.54 25.60 -6.27
CA MET A 673 -35.95 24.52 -5.35
C MET A 673 -36.13 24.99 -3.92
N TYR A 674 -35.35 25.97 -3.48
CA TYR A 674 -35.18 26.32 -2.08
C TYR A 674 -35.21 27.83 -1.80
N GLY A 675 -35.32 28.67 -2.83
CA GLY A 675 -35.57 30.09 -2.65
C GLY A 675 -36.95 30.33 -2.06
N ARG A 676 -36.98 31.05 -0.93
CA ARG A 676 -38.20 31.42 -0.22
C ARG A 676 -38.66 32.82 -0.63
#